data_AF-A0A5Q4H2N2-F1
#
_entry.id   AF-A0A5Q4H2N2-F1
#
_cell.length_a   1.000
_cell.length_b   1.000
_cell.length_c   1.000
_cell.angle_alpha   90.00
_cell.angle_beta   90.00
_cell.angle_gamma   90.00
#
_symmetry.space_group_name_H-M   'P 1'
#
loop_
_entity.id
_entity.type
_entity.pdbx_description
1 polymer ?
#
loop_
_entity_poly.entity_id
_entity_poly.type
_entity_poly.pdbx_seq_one_letter_code
_entity_poly.pdbx_strand_id
1 'polypeptide(L)'
;MEKNRGRVLSGVSLIYFRQTVDHRNSFMYFAEDIKEMSLLHPLGIVVTLLVALMVAVGATPAQEFQLPVDSQPGGFVVEGFGPDGFGASVDPKGDLELSGSLRLLPDAREGILQIQARITDGWHIYSLSQQGGPGPSKIAVPASDKIEVLGPFRPDREPKVREVDQFDVPLEEHYGQITWTAPIRIGEGVEPQDLEVQALLDAILCHDDIGCRPIMDRPVDVRFAGVLDDSDALAAIIPRFGEFRADRSHVTILGYVQPAVVQPGESLTLVVTAVCDDNWRIYAYAEKDPNEVAKPTLVVLSEPSAWTLGPARASSEPIVKREEGQAPVAYHGGTVTWTFEIQIPEDAALGTIPLTGLIGYQTCTEISCDRPLAAQFQVDVVIGQQSVEGSLPLEFSAAGYNTVARAAEARQEAIEVVERTDAVEASPLDLRQIDFWAFAFDRLGFRQTDGVWAHNRLPNITLNAYVLTALALGLSLLVSFLGGLILNIMPCVLPVIGLKLMAFVQQAGEDRWRIFSLNVWYSLGMWLVFLIFATVAAILHLLGQTFAWGEHLGDPLFAIPLLLLVFTLGLSMFGVWEIPIPGFVGSGKANELAMKEGPAGAFFKGVLTTILATPCSGPFIGVAVGIAVIAPIWLNFSMFTAMALGMAFPYLIIGAFPQLIRWLPKPGEWMNTMKEFMGFILMGTGVWILYFMENRFMTPVLVLLVGVGATCWVIGGTSMTATRMKRVRNWGWGALFSLVGFWLFLALLPPPSDVIAERRVVDKNSSELPWEAYTPDRLQQYRQEGRTVLVDFTADWCLTCKTNEAVALNTFATKRRVLENGVVTLKADKTHRRTSQEVNQLLLELGNYGQTVPFLAIYPADSDEPILLDGLVTRDQVISALERAGPSRGVADDSEA
;
A
#
# COMPACT_ATOMS: atom_id res chain seq x y z
N MET A 1 25.25 7.57 -56.29
CA MET A 1 26.43 8.35 -55.89
C MET A 1 25.93 9.67 -55.31
N GLU A 2 26.34 9.95 -54.06
CA GLU A 2 26.49 11.26 -53.38
C GLU A 2 25.48 12.41 -53.60
N LYS A 3 25.08 13.23 -52.62
CA LYS A 3 25.20 13.26 -51.15
C LYS A 3 24.39 14.49 -50.68
N ASN A 4 23.68 14.30 -49.56
CA ASN A 4 23.27 15.28 -48.54
C ASN A 4 22.35 16.49 -48.84
N ARG A 5 21.21 16.40 -48.14
CA ARG A 5 20.20 17.42 -47.83
C ARG A 5 20.73 18.53 -46.92
N GLY A 6 20.30 19.74 -47.24
CA GLY A 6 20.21 20.89 -46.35
C GLY A 6 18.83 21.02 -45.70
N ARG A 7 18.91 21.30 -44.41
CA ARG A 7 17.98 21.69 -43.35
C ARG A 7 16.90 22.78 -43.66
N VAL A 8 15.86 22.74 -42.81
CA VAL A 8 14.93 23.78 -42.27
C VAL A 8 13.70 24.25 -43.09
N LEU A 9 12.47 23.99 -42.62
CA LEU A 9 11.60 24.93 -41.87
C LEU A 9 10.12 24.46 -41.75
N SER A 10 9.60 24.60 -40.53
CA SER A 10 8.23 24.99 -40.12
C SER A 10 6.98 24.23 -40.60
N GLY A 11 6.16 23.82 -39.62
CA GLY A 11 4.83 24.43 -39.47
C GLY A 11 3.59 23.56 -39.71
N VAL A 12 2.97 23.12 -38.59
CA VAL A 12 1.52 23.20 -38.28
C VAL A 12 0.49 22.37 -39.08
N SER A 13 -0.31 21.66 -38.27
CA SER A 13 -1.71 21.24 -38.45
C SER A 13 -2.09 19.88 -39.08
N LEU A 14 -2.47 18.97 -38.16
CA LEU A 14 -3.84 18.49 -37.94
C LEU A 14 -4.58 17.68 -39.03
N ILE A 15 -5.05 16.51 -38.58
CA ILE A 15 -6.23 15.70 -38.98
C ILE A 15 -5.98 14.53 -39.96
N TYR A 16 -6.51 13.38 -39.52
CA TYR A 16 -6.74 12.09 -40.19
C TYR A 16 -5.60 11.07 -40.14
N PHE A 17 -5.59 10.24 -39.08
CA PHE A 17 -5.91 8.82 -39.26
C PHE A 17 -6.38 8.18 -37.95
N ARG A 18 -7.57 7.59 -38.01
CA ARG A 18 -8.25 6.78 -36.99
C ARG A 18 -8.03 5.33 -37.41
N GLN A 19 -7.49 4.50 -36.51
CA GLN A 19 -7.80 3.07 -36.28
C GLN A 19 -6.58 2.26 -35.86
N THR A 20 -6.84 1.37 -34.90
CA THR A 20 -6.04 0.24 -34.39
C THR A 20 -4.83 0.59 -33.53
N VAL A 21 -4.91 0.32 -32.23
CA VAL A 21 -4.17 -0.78 -31.56
C VAL A 21 -4.43 -0.72 -30.05
N ASP A 22 -5.17 -1.74 -29.62
CA ASP A 22 -5.21 -2.44 -28.33
C ASP A 22 -3.87 -2.46 -27.55
N HIS A 23 -3.86 -2.05 -26.27
CA HIS A 23 -2.69 -2.15 -25.39
C HIS A 23 -2.94 -3.12 -24.22
N ARG A 24 -3.03 -4.42 -24.54
CA ARG A 24 -2.52 -5.50 -23.70
C ARG A 24 -1.79 -6.55 -24.56
N ASN A 25 -0.76 -6.14 -25.31
CA ASN A 25 0.19 -7.10 -25.92
C ASN A 25 1.50 -6.50 -26.49
N SER A 26 2.13 -5.53 -25.81
CA SER A 26 3.39 -4.94 -26.31
C SER A 26 4.68 -5.48 -25.64
N PHE A 27 4.61 -6.49 -24.77
CA PHE A 27 5.80 -7.04 -24.11
C PHE A 27 6.41 -8.28 -24.78
N MET A 28 5.72 -8.94 -25.72
CA MET A 28 6.21 -10.17 -26.36
C MET A 28 6.70 -10.01 -27.81
N TYR A 29 6.54 -8.86 -28.46
CA TYR A 29 7.15 -8.61 -29.78
C TYR A 29 8.53 -7.91 -29.72
N PHE A 30 9.02 -7.55 -28.53
CA PHE A 30 10.31 -6.87 -28.36
C PHE A 30 11.50 -7.83 -28.11
N ALA A 31 11.25 -9.13 -27.96
CA ALA A 31 12.26 -10.12 -27.59
C ALA A 31 12.91 -10.84 -28.80
N GLU A 32 12.30 -10.81 -29.99
CA GLU A 32 12.86 -11.48 -31.19
C GLU A 32 13.79 -10.60 -32.03
N ASP A 33 13.71 -9.27 -31.94
CA ASP A 33 14.58 -8.34 -32.70
C ASP A 33 15.93 -8.02 -32.01
N ILE A 34 16.21 -8.59 -30.83
CA ILE A 34 17.45 -8.33 -30.07
C ILE A 34 18.65 -9.17 -30.57
N LYS A 35 18.47 -10.02 -31.58
CA LYS A 35 19.57 -10.82 -32.14
C LYS A 35 20.40 -10.12 -33.22
N GLU A 36 19.96 -8.98 -33.79
CA GLU A 36 20.70 -8.30 -34.86
C GLU A 36 21.30 -6.92 -34.53
N MET A 37 21.00 -6.29 -33.39
CA MET A 37 21.55 -4.96 -33.07
C MET A 37 22.67 -5.01 -32.03
N SER A 38 23.69 -5.80 -32.32
CA SER A 38 25.00 -5.69 -31.68
C SER A 38 25.85 -4.67 -32.44
N LEU A 39 25.83 -3.40 -31.99
CA LEU A 39 26.94 -2.42 -32.09
C LEU A 39 26.46 -1.01 -31.69
N LEU A 40 27.17 -0.42 -30.71
CA LEU A 40 27.23 1.01 -30.33
C LEU A 40 26.15 1.57 -29.37
N HIS A 41 26.43 1.57 -28.05
CA HIS A 41 26.67 2.74 -27.16
C HIS A 41 26.31 2.41 -25.68
N PRO A 42 27.23 2.58 -24.70
CA PRO A 42 26.98 2.22 -23.29
C PRO A 42 26.03 3.17 -22.52
N LEU A 43 25.61 4.28 -23.13
CA LEU A 43 24.73 5.27 -22.49
C LEU A 43 23.24 4.89 -22.55
N GLY A 44 22.82 4.12 -23.56
CA GLY A 44 21.41 3.72 -23.72
C GLY A 44 20.96 2.76 -22.63
N ILE A 45 21.78 1.76 -22.31
CA ILE A 45 21.48 0.74 -21.29
C ILE A 45 21.33 1.36 -19.90
N VAL A 46 22.14 2.37 -19.57
CA VAL A 46 22.08 3.08 -18.28
C VAL A 46 20.83 3.94 -18.16
N VAL A 47 20.40 4.59 -19.25
CA VAL A 47 19.18 5.41 -19.28
C VAL A 47 17.93 4.52 -19.24
N THR A 48 17.92 3.38 -19.94
CA THR A 48 16.80 2.44 -19.91
C THR A 48 16.67 1.76 -18.55
N LEU A 49 17.78 1.43 -17.88
CA LEU A 49 17.77 0.91 -16.51
C LEU A 49 17.33 1.96 -15.48
N LEU A 50 17.73 3.23 -15.63
CA LEU A 50 17.28 4.32 -14.77
C LEU A 50 15.79 4.64 -14.93
N VAL A 51 15.26 4.57 -16.17
CA VAL A 51 13.82 4.78 -16.44
C VAL A 51 13.00 3.59 -15.93
N ALA A 52 13.46 2.36 -16.11
CA ALA A 52 12.80 1.18 -15.55
C ALA A 52 12.79 1.18 -14.01
N LEU A 53 13.87 1.69 -13.38
CA LEU A 53 13.96 1.85 -11.93
C LEU A 53 13.06 2.99 -11.40
N MET A 54 12.88 4.08 -12.15
CA MET A 54 11.95 5.16 -11.78
C MET A 54 10.48 4.75 -11.93
N VAL A 55 10.14 3.91 -12.92
CA VAL A 55 8.77 3.40 -13.11
C VAL A 55 8.41 2.34 -12.06
N ALA A 56 9.37 1.52 -11.62
CA ALA A 56 9.15 0.55 -10.53
C ALA A 56 8.93 1.19 -9.15
N VAL A 57 9.35 2.45 -8.96
CA VAL A 57 9.16 3.21 -7.70
C VAL A 57 7.91 4.12 -7.76
N GLY A 58 7.27 4.27 -8.92
CA GLY A 58 6.18 5.23 -9.15
C GLY A 58 4.77 4.66 -9.36
N ALA A 59 4.54 3.36 -9.21
CA ALA A 59 3.22 2.77 -9.45
C ALA A 59 2.37 2.70 -8.16
N THR A 60 1.67 3.80 -7.84
CA THR A 60 0.42 3.77 -7.07
C THR A 60 -0.67 4.56 -7.81
N PRO A 61 -1.93 4.10 -7.79
CA PRO A 61 -3.01 4.72 -8.54
C PRO A 61 -3.42 6.05 -7.91
N ALA A 62 -3.67 7.06 -8.75
CA ALA A 62 -4.30 8.31 -8.36
C ALA A 62 -5.82 8.09 -8.22
N GLN A 63 -6.43 8.55 -7.13
CA GLN A 63 -7.87 8.74 -7.05
C GLN A 63 -8.22 10.07 -6.38
N GLU A 64 -9.24 10.69 -6.96
CA GLU A 64 -9.64 12.09 -6.85
C GLU A 64 -10.65 12.32 -5.71
N PHE A 65 -10.67 13.56 -5.25
CA PHE A 65 -11.20 14.06 -3.98
C PHE A 65 -12.68 14.48 -4.08
N GLN A 66 -13.53 14.15 -3.11
CA GLN A 66 -14.83 14.82 -2.91
C GLN A 66 -15.32 14.76 -1.44
N LEU A 67 -15.78 15.91 -0.94
CA LEU A 67 -16.11 16.24 0.47
C LEU A 67 -17.57 15.87 0.87
N PRO A 68 -17.86 15.62 2.16
CA PRO A 68 -19.19 15.28 2.66
C PRO A 68 -19.97 16.51 3.20
N VAL A 69 -21.31 16.46 3.09
CA VAL A 69 -22.25 17.31 3.85
C VAL A 69 -23.16 16.40 4.67
N ASP A 70 -23.25 16.76 5.94
CA ASP A 70 -23.79 16.03 7.08
C ASP A 70 -25.23 16.48 7.42
N SER A 71 -26.11 15.57 7.87
CA SER A 71 -27.16 15.88 8.86
C SER A 71 -27.98 14.63 9.27
N GLN A 72 -27.93 14.35 10.58
CA GLN A 72 -28.68 13.34 11.34
C GLN A 72 -30.10 13.80 11.80
N PRO A 73 -30.93 12.92 12.42
CA PRO A 73 -32.39 12.85 12.22
C PRO A 73 -33.26 13.32 13.40
N GLY A 74 -34.58 13.40 13.18
CA GLY A 74 -35.57 13.51 14.26
C GLY A 74 -37.01 13.16 13.84
N GLY A 75 -37.58 12.14 14.50
CA GLY A 75 -38.96 12.19 15.06
C GLY A 75 -40.18 11.73 14.25
N PHE A 76 -40.73 10.56 14.63
CA PHE A 76 -42.14 10.21 14.95
C PHE A 76 -43.30 10.28 13.90
N VAL A 77 -44.04 9.14 13.77
CA VAL A 77 -45.53 8.93 13.83
C VAL A 77 -46.42 8.71 12.55
N VAL A 78 -46.91 7.44 12.44
CA VAL A 78 -48.33 6.92 12.38
C VAL A 78 -49.19 6.85 11.08
N GLU A 79 -49.75 5.63 10.89
CA GLU A 79 -51.01 5.11 10.28
C GLU A 79 -51.49 5.46 8.85
N GLY A 80 -51.90 4.40 8.12
CA GLY A 80 -52.93 4.48 7.06
C GLY A 80 -53.01 3.25 6.15
N PHE A 81 -54.02 2.40 6.35
CA PHE A 81 -54.31 1.16 5.59
C PHE A 81 -55.21 1.38 4.36
N GLY A 82 -54.93 0.66 3.26
CA GLY A 82 -55.89 0.20 2.23
C GLY A 82 -55.47 0.48 0.77
N PRO A 83 -55.98 -0.22 -0.27
CA PRO A 83 -56.65 -1.52 -0.31
C PRO A 83 -56.04 -2.43 -1.42
N ASP A 84 -54.73 -2.70 -1.39
CA ASP A 84 -54.11 -3.83 -2.09
C ASP A 84 -53.02 -4.38 -1.15
N GLY A 85 -53.34 -5.48 -0.46
CA GLY A 85 -52.53 -6.01 0.63
C GLY A 85 -51.24 -6.68 0.13
N PHE A 86 -50.10 -6.31 0.72
CA PHE A 86 -49.31 -7.09 1.69
C PHE A 86 -47.92 -6.44 1.83
N GLY A 87 -47.62 -5.85 3.00
CA GLY A 87 -46.25 -5.47 3.41
C GLY A 87 -45.59 -4.28 2.69
N ALA A 88 -46.35 -3.41 2.01
CA ALA A 88 -45.77 -2.31 1.27
C ALA A 88 -45.31 -1.15 2.18
N SER A 89 -44.03 -0.79 2.16
CA SER A 89 -43.54 0.48 2.71
C SER A 89 -43.47 1.51 1.57
N VAL A 90 -44.32 2.53 1.61
CA VAL A 90 -44.43 3.54 0.52
C VAL A 90 -43.49 4.71 0.80
N ASP A 91 -42.61 5.05 -0.15
CA ASP A 91 -41.82 6.29 -0.10
C ASP A 91 -42.75 7.51 0.05
N PRO A 92 -42.51 8.47 0.95
CA PRO A 92 -43.37 9.65 1.17
C PRO A 92 -43.73 10.49 -0.08
N LYS A 93 -43.11 10.24 -1.25
CA LYS A 93 -43.46 10.86 -2.54
C LYS A 93 -44.06 9.91 -3.59
N GLY A 94 -44.11 8.59 -3.33
CA GLY A 94 -44.74 7.59 -4.19
C GLY A 94 -43.92 7.15 -5.41
N ASP A 95 -42.61 7.46 -5.44
CA ASP A 95 -41.74 7.15 -6.59
C ASP A 95 -41.15 5.72 -6.53
N LEU A 96 -41.23 5.06 -5.36
CA LEU A 96 -40.78 3.70 -5.10
C LEU A 96 -41.70 2.99 -4.10
N GLU A 97 -42.15 1.80 -4.44
CA GLU A 97 -42.92 0.90 -3.57
C GLU A 97 -42.13 -0.38 -3.30
N LEU A 98 -41.94 -0.73 -2.03
CA LEU A 98 -41.16 -1.89 -1.60
C LEU A 98 -42.04 -2.91 -0.90
N SER A 99 -41.89 -4.18 -1.23
CA SER A 99 -42.57 -5.29 -0.56
C SER A 99 -41.61 -6.46 -0.30
N GLY A 100 -41.77 -7.13 0.83
CA GLY A 100 -40.99 -8.30 1.21
C GLY A 100 -41.86 -9.54 1.33
N SER A 101 -41.40 -10.68 0.81
CA SER A 101 -42.08 -11.96 0.99
C SER A 101 -41.11 -13.10 1.27
N LEU A 102 -41.57 -14.07 2.03
CA LEU A 102 -40.78 -15.23 2.46
C LEU A 102 -41.55 -16.51 2.15
N ARG A 103 -40.90 -17.47 1.48
CA ARG A 103 -41.50 -18.77 1.16
C ARG A 103 -40.60 -19.90 1.61
N LEU A 104 -41.20 -20.98 2.10
CA LEU A 104 -40.48 -22.16 2.57
C LEU A 104 -40.61 -23.34 1.61
N LEU A 105 -39.66 -24.25 1.70
CA LEU A 105 -39.69 -25.53 1.01
C LEU A 105 -40.61 -26.52 1.74
N PRO A 106 -41.22 -27.49 1.02
CA PRO A 106 -41.96 -28.58 1.67
C PRO A 106 -41.02 -29.35 2.61
N ASP A 107 -41.42 -29.52 3.87
CA ASP A 107 -40.72 -30.29 4.90
C ASP A 107 -39.29 -29.82 5.28
N ALA A 108 -38.88 -28.59 4.92
CA ALA A 108 -37.57 -28.04 5.30
C ALA A 108 -37.67 -26.67 6.01
N ARG A 109 -36.66 -26.36 6.85
CA ARG A 109 -36.48 -25.03 7.48
C ARG A 109 -35.78 -24.01 6.57
N GLU A 110 -35.52 -24.41 5.33
CA GLU A 110 -34.88 -23.57 4.33
C GLU A 110 -35.93 -23.01 3.37
N GLY A 111 -35.64 -21.84 2.85
CA GLY A 111 -36.55 -21.13 1.98
C GLY A 111 -35.89 -19.98 1.26
N ILE A 112 -36.74 -19.11 0.72
CA ILE A 112 -36.31 -17.91 -0.01
C ILE A 112 -36.92 -16.67 0.60
N LEU A 113 -36.10 -15.63 0.65
CA LEU A 113 -36.48 -14.27 0.98
C LEU A 113 -36.46 -13.43 -0.29
N GLN A 114 -37.58 -12.80 -0.61
CA GLN A 114 -37.75 -11.95 -1.79
C GLN A 114 -38.04 -10.52 -1.36
N ILE A 115 -37.25 -9.57 -1.88
CA ILE A 115 -37.48 -8.14 -1.75
C ILE A 115 -37.81 -7.60 -3.13
N GLN A 116 -38.97 -6.98 -3.27
CA GLN A 116 -39.45 -6.45 -4.53
C GLN A 116 -39.52 -4.92 -4.47
N ALA A 117 -38.99 -4.29 -5.51
CA ALA A 117 -39.08 -2.85 -5.73
C ALA A 117 -39.88 -2.57 -6.99
N ARG A 118 -40.96 -1.81 -6.87
CA ARG A 118 -41.71 -1.25 -7.99
C ARG A 118 -41.34 0.23 -8.13
N ILE A 119 -40.62 0.53 -9.20
CA ILE A 119 -40.09 1.86 -9.51
C ILE A 119 -41.05 2.55 -10.49
N THR A 120 -41.44 3.78 -10.19
CA THR A 120 -42.33 4.57 -11.05
C THR A 120 -41.66 4.91 -12.38
N ASP A 121 -42.44 4.97 -13.47
CA ASP A 121 -41.94 5.26 -14.82
C ASP A 121 -41.11 6.56 -14.86
N GLY A 122 -39.95 6.49 -15.52
CA GLY A 122 -38.98 7.60 -15.59
C GLY A 122 -37.90 7.56 -14.50
N TRP A 123 -38.10 6.76 -13.45
CA TRP A 123 -37.09 6.52 -12.41
C TRP A 123 -36.37 5.18 -12.60
N HIS A 124 -35.15 5.11 -12.10
CA HIS A 124 -34.34 3.90 -12.02
C HIS A 124 -33.55 3.82 -10.72
N ILE A 125 -33.12 2.61 -10.37
CA ILE A 125 -32.17 2.36 -9.29
C ILE A 125 -30.93 1.65 -9.84
N TYR A 126 -29.78 1.88 -9.22
CA TYR A 126 -28.56 1.19 -9.62
C TYR A 126 -28.52 -0.27 -9.12
N SER A 127 -27.83 -1.11 -9.87
CA SER A 127 -27.67 -2.54 -9.56
C SER A 127 -26.95 -2.78 -8.22
N LEU A 128 -27.17 -3.96 -7.63
CA LEU A 128 -26.37 -4.48 -6.50
C LEU A 128 -24.90 -4.73 -6.91
N SER A 129 -24.65 -4.94 -8.21
CA SER A 129 -23.34 -5.28 -8.79
C SER A 129 -22.58 -4.09 -9.40
N GLN A 130 -23.11 -2.85 -9.31
CA GLN A 130 -22.51 -1.66 -9.92
C GLN A 130 -21.03 -1.50 -9.54
N GLN A 131 -20.14 -1.52 -10.53
CA GLN A 131 -18.69 -1.37 -10.34
C GLN A 131 -18.27 0.08 -10.55
N GLY A 132 -18.14 0.84 -9.46
CA GLY A 132 -17.77 2.26 -9.50
C GLY A 132 -18.87 3.17 -10.05
N GLY A 133 -18.64 4.49 -10.08
CA GLY A 133 -19.67 5.47 -10.43
C GLY A 133 -20.64 5.73 -9.26
N PRO A 134 -21.95 5.93 -9.51
CA PRO A 134 -22.97 5.99 -8.47
C PRO A 134 -22.94 4.74 -7.57
N GLY A 135 -23.19 4.90 -6.26
CA GLY A 135 -23.10 3.80 -5.31
C GLY A 135 -24.07 2.65 -5.62
N PRO A 136 -23.65 1.37 -5.50
CA PRO A 136 -24.53 0.22 -5.71
C PRO A 136 -25.65 0.19 -4.68
N SER A 137 -26.80 -0.34 -5.07
CA SER A 137 -27.86 -0.66 -4.10
C SER A 137 -27.37 -1.78 -3.15
N LYS A 138 -27.86 -1.81 -1.92
CA LYS A 138 -27.56 -2.83 -0.91
C LYS A 138 -28.82 -3.23 -0.18
N ILE A 139 -28.94 -4.52 0.11
CA ILE A 139 -30.02 -5.08 0.91
C ILE A 139 -29.38 -5.76 2.11
N ALA A 140 -29.77 -5.35 3.30
CA ALA A 140 -29.33 -5.93 4.55
C ALA A 140 -30.52 -6.52 5.29
N VAL A 141 -30.35 -7.68 5.92
CA VAL A 141 -31.30 -8.23 6.88
C VAL A 141 -30.57 -8.21 8.23
N PRO A 142 -31.08 -7.50 9.26
CA PRO A 142 -30.48 -7.50 10.58
C PRO A 142 -30.33 -8.93 11.11
N ALA A 143 -29.20 -9.22 11.74
CA ALA A 143 -28.94 -10.54 12.30
C ALA A 143 -29.97 -10.89 13.39
N SER A 144 -30.51 -12.10 13.35
CA SER A 144 -31.42 -12.61 14.39
C SER A 144 -31.32 -14.13 14.49
N ASP A 145 -31.59 -14.67 15.67
CA ASP A 145 -31.62 -16.13 15.90
C ASP A 145 -32.79 -16.83 15.17
N LYS A 146 -33.71 -16.05 14.59
CA LYS A 146 -34.93 -16.55 13.94
C LYS A 146 -34.74 -16.77 12.44
N ILE A 147 -33.89 -15.99 11.78
CA ILE A 147 -33.64 -16.08 10.34
C ILE A 147 -32.16 -15.82 10.02
N GLU A 148 -31.57 -16.76 9.30
CA GLU A 148 -30.21 -16.69 8.78
C GLU A 148 -30.29 -16.52 7.26
N VAL A 149 -29.64 -15.49 6.71
CA VAL A 149 -29.51 -15.30 5.26
C VAL A 149 -28.28 -16.05 4.78
N LEU A 150 -28.48 -17.08 3.96
CA LEU A 150 -27.42 -18.01 3.54
C LEU A 150 -26.56 -17.48 2.39
N GLY A 151 -26.90 -16.32 1.80
CA GLY A 151 -25.97 -15.58 0.94
C GLY A 151 -26.61 -14.39 0.21
N PRO A 152 -25.90 -13.81 -0.80
CA PRO A 152 -26.22 -12.48 -1.30
C PRO A 152 -27.53 -12.43 -2.08
N PHE A 153 -28.21 -11.29 -1.98
CA PHE A 153 -29.39 -10.99 -2.79
C PHE A 153 -29.03 -10.92 -4.28
N ARG A 154 -29.80 -11.61 -5.12
CA ARG A 154 -29.64 -11.59 -6.59
C ARG A 154 -30.90 -11.08 -7.28
N PRO A 155 -30.79 -10.20 -8.29
CA PRO A 155 -31.94 -9.72 -9.03
C PRO A 155 -32.52 -10.83 -9.92
N ASP A 156 -33.83 -10.79 -10.14
CA ASP A 156 -34.58 -11.69 -11.02
C ASP A 156 -34.25 -11.49 -12.52
N ARG A 157 -33.64 -10.37 -12.87
CA ARG A 157 -33.17 -10.05 -14.23
C ARG A 157 -31.91 -9.19 -14.20
N GLU A 158 -31.14 -9.26 -15.28
CA GLU A 158 -29.92 -8.45 -15.44
C GLU A 158 -30.24 -6.94 -15.54
N PRO A 159 -29.36 -6.06 -15.02
CA PRO A 159 -29.51 -4.63 -15.13
C PRO A 159 -29.32 -4.16 -16.58
N LYS A 160 -29.95 -3.03 -16.91
CA LYS A 160 -29.71 -2.36 -18.19
C LYS A 160 -28.39 -1.61 -18.09
N VAL A 161 -27.47 -1.93 -19.00
CA VAL A 161 -26.14 -1.32 -19.02
C VAL A 161 -26.13 -0.11 -19.97
N ARG A 162 -25.70 1.04 -19.47
CA ARG A 162 -25.58 2.30 -20.21
C ARG A 162 -24.17 2.87 -20.05
N GLU A 163 -23.49 3.09 -21.16
CA GLU A 163 -22.23 3.83 -21.17
C GLU A 163 -22.51 5.33 -21.14
N VAL A 164 -21.85 6.05 -20.22
CA VAL A 164 -22.04 7.49 -20.06
C VAL A 164 -20.66 8.13 -19.94
N ASP A 165 -20.35 9.11 -20.78
CA ASP A 165 -19.04 9.77 -20.84
C ASP A 165 -18.60 10.43 -19.50
N GLN A 166 -19.54 10.59 -18.57
CA GLN A 166 -19.31 11.20 -17.26
C GLN A 166 -18.71 10.24 -16.23
N PHE A 167 -18.81 8.92 -16.46
CA PHE A 167 -18.29 7.90 -15.57
C PHE A 167 -17.37 6.95 -16.37
N ASP A 168 -16.19 6.64 -15.83
CA ASP A 168 -15.22 5.72 -16.45
C ASP A 168 -15.67 4.23 -16.41
N VAL A 169 -16.92 3.98 -16.02
CA VAL A 169 -17.51 2.65 -15.83
C VAL A 169 -18.95 2.65 -16.37
N PRO A 170 -19.41 1.53 -16.92
CA PRO A 170 -20.79 1.42 -17.39
C PRO A 170 -21.77 1.49 -16.21
N LEU A 171 -22.89 2.20 -16.40
CA LEU A 171 -23.96 2.28 -15.41
C LEU A 171 -24.92 1.10 -15.59
N GLU A 172 -25.18 0.38 -14.51
CA GLU A 172 -26.09 -0.76 -14.40
C GLU A 172 -27.38 -0.32 -13.69
N GLU A 173 -28.48 -0.24 -14.43
CA GLU A 173 -29.72 0.39 -13.98
C GLU A 173 -30.92 -0.57 -14.08
N HIS A 174 -31.78 -0.59 -13.05
CA HIS A 174 -33.06 -1.30 -13.07
C HIS A 174 -34.23 -0.31 -13.14
N TYR A 175 -35.19 -0.60 -14.02
CA TYR A 175 -36.39 0.22 -14.29
C TYR A 175 -37.66 -0.58 -14.08
N GLY A 176 -38.73 0.01 -13.56
CA GLY A 176 -40.00 -0.70 -13.33
C GLY A 176 -39.90 -1.66 -12.15
N GLN A 177 -40.38 -2.89 -12.28
CA GLN A 177 -40.43 -3.85 -11.18
C GLN A 177 -39.20 -4.77 -11.16
N ILE A 178 -38.47 -4.83 -10.06
CA ILE A 178 -37.33 -5.73 -9.85
C ILE A 178 -37.52 -6.52 -8.57
N THR A 179 -37.15 -7.81 -8.58
CA THR A 179 -37.23 -8.67 -7.40
C THR A 179 -35.86 -9.25 -7.08
N TRP A 180 -35.36 -8.98 -5.88
CA TRP A 180 -34.13 -9.58 -5.37
C TRP A 180 -34.45 -10.77 -4.47
N THR A 181 -33.74 -11.88 -4.67
CA THR A 181 -33.95 -13.11 -3.92
C THR A 181 -32.67 -13.54 -3.21
N ALA A 182 -32.78 -13.98 -1.96
CA ALA A 182 -31.71 -14.59 -1.19
C ALA A 182 -32.20 -15.88 -0.50
N PRO A 183 -31.39 -16.94 -0.41
CA PRO A 183 -31.73 -18.11 0.40
C PRO A 183 -31.68 -17.78 1.89
N ILE A 184 -32.51 -18.48 2.65
CA ILE A 184 -32.61 -18.31 4.08
C ILE A 184 -32.81 -19.63 4.80
N ARG A 185 -32.45 -19.65 6.08
CA ARG A 185 -32.78 -20.72 7.03
C ARG A 185 -33.51 -20.13 8.23
N ILE A 186 -34.55 -20.81 8.68
CA ILE A 186 -35.26 -20.47 9.90
C ILE A 186 -34.66 -21.21 11.10
N GLY A 187 -34.49 -20.50 12.21
CA GLY A 187 -33.98 -21.02 13.48
C GLY A 187 -34.85 -22.13 14.08
N GLU A 188 -34.27 -22.94 14.98
CA GLU A 188 -34.97 -24.08 15.56
C GLU A 188 -36.16 -23.63 16.45
N GLY A 189 -37.34 -24.23 16.24
CA GLY A 189 -38.52 -23.98 17.09
C GLY A 189 -39.33 -22.72 16.75
N VAL A 190 -39.04 -22.05 15.63
CA VAL A 190 -39.79 -20.87 15.15
C VAL A 190 -40.90 -21.31 14.18
N GLU A 191 -42.15 -20.94 14.46
CA GLU A 191 -43.26 -21.17 13.53
C GLU A 191 -43.22 -20.13 12.38
N PRO A 192 -43.27 -20.54 11.10
CA PRO A 192 -43.11 -19.63 9.95
C PRO A 192 -44.14 -18.49 9.86
N GLN A 193 -45.33 -18.70 10.44
CA GLN A 193 -46.44 -17.74 10.37
C GLN A 193 -46.25 -16.56 11.34
N ASP A 194 -45.42 -16.73 12.37
CA ASP A 194 -45.14 -15.73 13.42
C ASP A 194 -43.77 -15.04 13.21
N LEU A 195 -43.12 -15.28 12.06
CA LEU A 195 -41.81 -14.73 11.75
C LEU A 195 -41.92 -13.28 11.25
N GLU A 196 -41.58 -12.33 12.11
CA GLU A 196 -41.40 -10.92 11.74
C GLU A 196 -39.95 -10.68 11.27
N VAL A 197 -39.78 -10.46 9.97
CA VAL A 197 -38.48 -10.10 9.37
C VAL A 197 -38.58 -8.72 8.74
N GLN A 198 -37.58 -7.87 8.98
CA GLN A 198 -37.47 -6.56 8.36
C GLN A 198 -36.14 -6.49 7.61
N ALA A 199 -36.18 -6.23 6.30
CA ALA A 199 -35.00 -5.96 5.50
C ALA A 199 -34.79 -4.45 5.36
N LEU A 200 -33.56 -4.01 5.14
CA LEU A 200 -33.17 -2.62 4.91
C LEU A 200 -32.63 -2.48 3.48
N LEU A 201 -33.19 -1.54 2.71
CA LEU A 201 -32.71 -1.19 1.37
C LEU A 201 -31.96 0.15 1.40
N ASP A 202 -30.69 0.11 1.03
CA ASP A 202 -29.92 1.29 0.60
C ASP A 202 -29.90 1.32 -0.93
N ALA A 203 -30.30 2.43 -1.55
CA ALA A 203 -30.28 2.56 -3.00
C ALA A 203 -30.14 4.03 -3.41
N ILE A 204 -29.84 4.31 -4.68
CA ILE A 204 -29.98 5.66 -5.23
C ILE A 204 -31.05 5.60 -6.31
N LEU A 205 -32.13 6.35 -6.12
CA LEU A 205 -33.24 6.48 -7.06
C LEU A 205 -33.00 7.72 -7.94
N CYS A 206 -32.86 7.51 -9.24
CA CYS A 206 -32.50 8.55 -10.20
C CYS A 206 -33.55 8.70 -11.29
N HIS A 207 -33.82 9.94 -11.68
CA HIS A 207 -34.62 10.28 -12.84
C HIS A 207 -33.76 11.07 -13.81
N ASP A 208 -33.78 10.70 -15.09
CA ASP A 208 -32.89 11.26 -16.12
C ASP A 208 -32.96 12.81 -16.19
N ASP A 209 -34.16 13.40 -16.07
CA ASP A 209 -34.34 14.86 -16.16
C ASP A 209 -34.43 15.62 -14.81
N ILE A 210 -34.68 14.93 -13.69
CA ILE A 210 -35.06 15.56 -12.41
C ILE A 210 -33.93 15.45 -11.38
N GLY A 211 -33.02 14.47 -11.53
CA GLY A 211 -31.89 14.23 -10.66
C GLY A 211 -32.04 12.98 -9.79
N CYS A 212 -31.03 12.75 -8.95
CA CYS A 212 -30.88 11.56 -8.11
C CYS A 212 -31.17 11.83 -6.63
N ARG A 213 -31.72 10.83 -5.94
CA ARG A 213 -32.01 10.88 -4.51
C ARG A 213 -31.56 9.58 -3.83
N PRO A 214 -30.71 9.65 -2.79
CA PRO A 214 -30.34 8.48 -2.02
C PRO A 214 -31.51 8.03 -1.13
N ILE A 215 -31.67 6.71 -1.03
CA ILE A 215 -32.55 5.98 -0.13
C ILE A 215 -31.62 5.26 0.83
N MET A 216 -31.73 5.56 2.12
CA MET A 216 -30.84 5.05 3.16
C MET A 216 -31.67 4.28 4.19
N ASP A 217 -31.24 3.07 4.52
CA ASP A 217 -31.80 2.17 5.54
C ASP A 217 -33.32 2.04 5.47
N ARG A 218 -33.88 1.94 4.25
CA ARG A 218 -35.35 1.92 4.09
C ARG A 218 -35.91 0.57 4.52
N PRO A 219 -36.78 0.50 5.56
CA PRO A 219 -37.32 -0.76 6.02
C PRO A 219 -38.32 -1.35 5.03
N VAL A 220 -38.22 -2.66 4.84
CA VAL A 220 -39.12 -3.50 4.05
C VAL A 220 -39.63 -4.61 4.96
N ASP A 221 -40.92 -4.57 5.27
CA ASP A 221 -41.55 -5.59 6.09
C ASP A 221 -41.78 -6.85 5.24
N VAL A 222 -41.23 -7.97 5.71
CA VAL A 222 -41.30 -9.25 5.03
C VAL A 222 -42.40 -10.09 5.65
N ARG A 223 -43.27 -10.65 4.82
CA ARG A 223 -44.35 -11.55 5.28
C ARG A 223 -44.24 -12.94 4.71
N PHE A 224 -44.62 -13.93 5.51
CA PHE A 224 -44.72 -15.31 5.07
C PHE A 224 -45.78 -15.45 3.96
N ALA A 225 -45.38 -16.02 2.83
CA ALA A 225 -46.16 -16.12 1.60
C ALA A 225 -46.44 -17.57 1.16
N GLY A 226 -46.24 -18.55 2.07
CA GLY A 226 -46.59 -19.95 1.87
C GLY A 226 -45.41 -20.88 1.58
N VAL A 227 -45.75 -22.13 1.23
CA VAL A 227 -44.80 -23.21 0.89
C VAL A 227 -44.72 -23.34 -0.63
N LEU A 228 -43.53 -23.61 -1.18
CA LEU A 228 -43.31 -23.79 -2.62
C LEU A 228 -43.80 -25.16 -3.08
N ASP A 229 -44.82 -25.20 -3.93
CA ASP A 229 -45.52 -26.44 -4.34
C ASP A 229 -44.88 -27.22 -5.51
N ASP A 230 -43.73 -26.79 -6.04
CA ASP A 230 -43.18 -27.33 -7.30
C ASP A 230 -41.67 -27.64 -7.22
N SER A 231 -41.31 -28.91 -7.36
CA SER A 231 -39.93 -29.39 -7.37
C SER A 231 -39.12 -28.89 -8.58
N ASP A 232 -39.78 -28.51 -9.68
CA ASP A 232 -39.12 -27.88 -10.83
C ASP A 232 -38.90 -26.38 -10.59
N ALA A 233 -39.75 -25.73 -9.78
CA ALA A 233 -39.51 -24.37 -9.30
C ALA A 233 -38.39 -24.31 -8.26
N LEU A 234 -38.18 -25.38 -7.47
CA LEU A 234 -37.00 -25.58 -6.63
C LEU A 234 -35.71 -25.53 -7.45
N ALA A 235 -35.64 -26.17 -8.63
CA ALA A 235 -34.43 -26.17 -9.47
C ALA A 235 -34.14 -24.79 -10.12
N ALA A 236 -35.16 -23.95 -10.24
CA ALA A 236 -35.03 -22.58 -10.75
C ALA A 236 -34.71 -21.55 -9.64
N ILE A 237 -34.91 -21.90 -8.36
CA ILE A 237 -34.97 -20.92 -7.25
C ILE A 237 -34.09 -21.31 -6.03
N ILE A 238 -33.84 -22.60 -5.76
CA ILE A 238 -32.82 -23.05 -4.80
C ILE A 238 -31.45 -22.85 -5.46
N PRO A 239 -30.53 -22.11 -4.84
CA PRO A 239 -29.81 -21.09 -5.56
C PRO A 239 -28.47 -21.60 -6.09
N ARG A 240 -27.90 -20.81 -6.98
CA ARG A 240 -26.52 -20.78 -7.46
C ARG A 240 -25.47 -20.69 -6.30
N PHE A 241 -25.44 -21.68 -5.41
CA PHE A 241 -24.42 -21.94 -4.39
C PHE A 241 -23.75 -23.25 -4.76
N GLY A 242 -22.42 -23.28 -4.78
CA GLY A 242 -21.70 -24.33 -5.48
C GLY A 242 -21.71 -24.13 -6.99
N GLU A 243 -22.42 -23.16 -7.56
CA GLU A 243 -22.51 -22.95 -9.01
C GLU A 243 -21.53 -21.89 -9.51
N PHE A 244 -20.74 -22.25 -10.52
CA PHE A 244 -19.87 -21.35 -11.26
C PHE A 244 -20.06 -21.52 -12.75
N ARG A 245 -20.38 -20.42 -13.42
CA ARG A 245 -20.40 -20.33 -14.88
C ARG A 245 -19.62 -19.08 -15.29
N ALA A 246 -18.52 -19.27 -16.00
CA ALA A 246 -17.71 -18.16 -16.49
C ALA A 246 -18.39 -17.43 -17.66
N ASP A 247 -18.05 -16.16 -17.88
CA ASP A 247 -18.60 -15.36 -18.98
C ASP A 247 -18.40 -16.06 -20.34
N ARG A 248 -19.50 -16.23 -21.08
CA ARG A 248 -19.53 -16.92 -22.38
C ARG A 248 -19.08 -18.38 -22.35
N SER A 249 -19.05 -19.01 -21.18
CA SER A 249 -18.84 -20.46 -21.06
C SER A 249 -20.13 -21.23 -21.32
N HIS A 250 -19.96 -22.42 -21.90
CA HIS A 250 -21.06 -23.34 -22.22
C HIS A 250 -21.11 -24.53 -21.24
N VAL A 251 -20.60 -24.32 -20.03
CA VAL A 251 -20.65 -25.30 -18.94
C VAL A 251 -20.89 -24.60 -17.62
N THR A 252 -21.77 -25.19 -16.84
CA THR A 252 -22.01 -24.83 -15.47
C THR A 252 -21.28 -25.83 -14.56
N ILE A 253 -20.40 -25.34 -13.69
CA ILE A 253 -19.71 -26.15 -12.68
C ILE A 253 -20.50 -26.07 -11.38
N LEU A 254 -20.80 -27.22 -10.78
CA LEU A 254 -21.44 -27.37 -9.48
C LEU A 254 -20.45 -28.04 -8.53
N GLY A 255 -20.37 -27.61 -7.27
CA GLY A 255 -19.47 -28.21 -6.30
C GLY A 255 -19.98 -28.18 -4.87
N TYR A 256 -19.75 -29.27 -4.14
CA TYR A 256 -20.02 -29.37 -2.71
C TYR A 256 -19.12 -30.41 -2.03
N VAL A 257 -19.04 -30.36 -0.70
CA VAL A 257 -18.41 -31.40 0.13
C VAL A 257 -19.45 -32.09 1.01
N GLN A 258 -19.21 -33.36 1.33
CA GLN A 258 -20.03 -34.16 2.24
C GLN A 258 -19.14 -35.15 3.02
N PRO A 259 -19.46 -35.46 4.30
CA PRO A 259 -20.56 -34.94 5.12
C PRO A 259 -20.37 -33.47 5.55
N ALA A 260 -21.41 -32.84 6.12
CA ALA A 260 -21.36 -31.43 6.54
C ALA A 260 -20.47 -31.22 7.78
N VAL A 261 -20.39 -32.23 8.65
CA VAL A 261 -19.42 -32.31 9.74
C VAL A 261 -18.71 -33.64 9.63
N VAL A 262 -17.38 -33.63 9.68
CA VAL A 262 -16.53 -34.84 9.57
C VAL A 262 -15.77 -35.06 10.88
N GLN A 263 -15.59 -36.33 11.27
CA GLN A 263 -14.81 -36.69 12.44
C GLN A 263 -13.32 -36.87 12.10
N PRO A 264 -12.36 -36.55 12.99
CA PRO A 264 -10.96 -36.91 12.79
C PRO A 264 -10.80 -38.41 12.49
N GLY A 265 -10.01 -38.74 11.47
CA GLY A 265 -9.82 -40.12 10.99
C GLY A 265 -10.85 -40.63 9.96
N GLU A 266 -11.93 -39.89 9.70
CA GLU A 266 -12.88 -40.22 8.62
C GLU A 266 -12.48 -39.56 7.28
N SER A 267 -13.24 -39.84 6.22
CA SER A 267 -12.99 -39.28 4.88
C SER A 267 -14.06 -38.25 4.49
N LEU A 268 -13.62 -37.08 4.01
CA LEU A 268 -14.47 -36.08 3.39
C LEU A 268 -14.52 -36.31 1.88
N THR A 269 -15.71 -36.25 1.28
CA THR A 269 -15.89 -36.37 -0.17
C THR A 269 -16.10 -35.00 -0.80
N LEU A 270 -15.21 -34.60 -1.72
CA LEU A 270 -15.39 -33.46 -2.60
C LEU A 270 -16.08 -33.93 -3.89
N VAL A 271 -17.20 -33.30 -4.23
CA VAL A 271 -17.99 -33.59 -5.43
C VAL A 271 -17.97 -32.37 -6.34
N VAL A 272 -17.56 -32.56 -7.59
CA VAL A 272 -17.58 -31.50 -8.62
C VAL A 272 -18.31 -32.03 -9.85
N THR A 273 -19.36 -31.33 -10.28
CA THR A 273 -20.20 -31.70 -11.43
C THR A 273 -20.11 -30.64 -12.51
N ALA A 274 -19.87 -31.03 -13.75
CA ALA A 274 -19.96 -30.17 -14.91
C ALA A 274 -21.23 -30.50 -15.70
N VAL A 275 -22.07 -29.50 -15.91
CA VAL A 275 -23.29 -29.56 -16.73
C VAL A 275 -23.02 -28.78 -18.01
N CYS A 276 -22.77 -29.47 -19.12
CA CYS A 276 -22.54 -28.82 -20.42
C CYS A 276 -23.87 -28.47 -21.09
N ASP A 277 -23.92 -27.34 -21.80
CA ASP A 277 -25.03 -26.99 -22.67
C ASP A 277 -25.19 -28.01 -23.81
N ASP A 278 -26.37 -28.01 -24.45
CA ASP A 278 -26.65 -28.87 -25.59
C ASP A 278 -25.59 -28.74 -26.70
N ASN A 279 -25.07 -29.88 -27.16
CA ASN A 279 -23.99 -30.01 -28.17
C ASN A 279 -22.58 -29.57 -27.72
N TRP A 280 -22.40 -29.20 -26.46
CA TRP A 280 -21.08 -28.93 -25.87
C TRP A 280 -20.54 -30.15 -25.13
N ARG A 281 -19.21 -30.25 -25.11
CA ARG A 281 -18.46 -31.34 -24.48
C ARG A 281 -17.33 -30.74 -23.65
N ILE A 282 -17.05 -31.35 -22.50
CA ILE A 282 -15.93 -30.97 -21.62
C ILE A 282 -14.84 -32.03 -21.71
N TYR A 283 -13.56 -31.62 -21.76
CA TYR A 283 -12.46 -32.59 -21.76
C TYR A 283 -12.39 -33.37 -20.44
N ALA A 284 -11.98 -34.64 -20.52
CA ALA A 284 -11.90 -35.53 -19.38
C ALA A 284 -10.90 -35.03 -18.33
N TYR A 285 -11.07 -35.51 -17.10
CA TYR A 285 -10.12 -35.22 -16.02
C TYR A 285 -8.74 -35.83 -16.33
N ALA A 286 -7.68 -35.07 -16.04
CA ALA A 286 -6.31 -35.55 -16.06
C ALA A 286 -5.57 -35.06 -14.81
N GLU A 287 -4.51 -35.78 -14.44
CA GLU A 287 -3.71 -35.42 -13.26
C GLU A 287 -2.68 -34.30 -13.55
N LYS A 288 -2.35 -34.06 -14.83
CA LYS A 288 -1.51 -32.94 -15.31
C LYS A 288 -1.93 -32.51 -16.71
N ASP A 289 -1.59 -31.28 -17.09
CA ASP A 289 -1.73 -30.79 -18.47
C ASP A 289 -0.60 -31.38 -19.34
N PRO A 290 -0.89 -32.18 -20.38
CA PRO A 290 0.12 -32.75 -21.27
C PRO A 290 0.74 -31.71 -22.24
N ASN A 291 0.41 -30.42 -22.13
CA ASN A 291 0.80 -29.35 -23.04
C ASN A 291 0.35 -29.58 -24.49
N GLU A 292 -0.82 -30.19 -24.65
CA GLU A 292 -1.46 -30.41 -25.94
C GLU A 292 -2.44 -29.28 -26.29
N VAL A 293 -2.96 -29.31 -27.53
CA VAL A 293 -3.96 -28.35 -28.03
C VAL A 293 -5.27 -28.44 -27.23
N ALA A 294 -5.65 -29.65 -26.81
CA ALA A 294 -6.80 -29.88 -25.96
C ALA A 294 -6.42 -29.74 -24.48
N LYS A 295 -7.15 -28.89 -23.74
CA LYS A 295 -6.89 -28.65 -22.31
C LYS A 295 -7.79 -29.52 -21.43
N PRO A 296 -7.24 -30.53 -20.72
CA PRO A 296 -8.04 -31.43 -19.89
C PRO A 296 -8.62 -30.72 -18.67
N THR A 297 -9.60 -31.35 -18.03
CA THR A 297 -10.12 -30.88 -16.74
C THR A 297 -9.12 -31.21 -15.63
N LEU A 298 -8.73 -30.22 -14.84
CA LEU A 298 -7.76 -30.35 -13.74
C LEU A 298 -8.43 -29.90 -12.44
N VAL A 299 -8.20 -30.62 -11.34
CA VAL A 299 -8.68 -30.27 -10.00
C VAL A 299 -7.54 -30.47 -9.00
N VAL A 300 -7.19 -29.41 -8.26
CA VAL A 300 -6.07 -29.39 -7.30
C VAL A 300 -6.46 -28.62 -6.05
N LEU A 301 -5.84 -28.93 -4.90
CA LEU A 301 -5.96 -28.15 -3.68
C LEU A 301 -4.86 -27.08 -3.64
N SER A 302 -5.14 -25.92 -3.05
CA SER A 302 -4.21 -24.79 -2.96
C SER A 302 -3.32 -24.92 -1.72
N GLU A 303 -2.00 -24.75 -1.86
CA GLU A 303 -1.09 -24.72 -0.70
C GLU A 303 -1.31 -23.44 0.14
N PRO A 304 -1.34 -23.53 1.50
CA PRO A 304 -0.99 -24.68 2.33
C PRO A 304 -2.21 -25.51 2.76
N SER A 305 -2.82 -26.30 1.86
CA SER A 305 -3.80 -27.31 2.27
C SER A 305 -3.08 -28.46 2.98
N ALA A 306 -3.35 -28.68 4.27
CA ALA A 306 -2.94 -29.86 5.03
C ALA A 306 -3.60 -31.18 4.57
N TRP A 307 -4.31 -31.16 3.44
CA TRP A 307 -5.27 -32.18 3.01
C TRP A 307 -4.77 -32.82 1.71
N THR A 308 -4.84 -34.15 1.61
CA THR A 308 -4.45 -34.87 0.41
C THR A 308 -5.67 -35.28 -0.40
N LEU A 309 -5.76 -34.80 -1.64
CA LEU A 309 -6.83 -35.19 -2.56
C LEU A 309 -6.55 -36.60 -3.11
N GLY A 310 -7.50 -37.51 -2.99
CA GLY A 310 -7.43 -38.86 -3.56
C GLY A 310 -7.59 -38.89 -5.08
N PRO A 311 -7.54 -40.09 -5.70
CA PRO A 311 -7.76 -40.25 -7.14
C PRO A 311 -9.21 -39.89 -7.52
N ALA A 312 -9.38 -39.26 -8.68
CA ALA A 312 -10.68 -38.87 -9.19
C ALA A 312 -11.50 -40.09 -9.66
N ARG A 313 -12.78 -40.15 -9.29
CA ARG A 313 -13.75 -41.10 -9.88
C ARG A 313 -14.80 -40.33 -10.67
N ALA A 314 -14.91 -40.60 -11.97
CA ALA A 314 -15.91 -39.97 -12.84
C ALA A 314 -17.22 -40.77 -12.86
N SER A 315 -18.36 -40.09 -12.98
CA SER A 315 -19.70 -40.71 -13.03
C SER A 315 -20.02 -41.41 -14.36
N SER A 316 -19.26 -41.11 -15.42
CA SER A 316 -19.35 -41.76 -16.73
C SER A 316 -17.95 -41.98 -17.30
N GLU A 317 -17.78 -43.01 -18.15
CA GLU A 317 -16.53 -43.20 -18.88
C GLU A 317 -16.39 -42.15 -19.99
N PRO A 318 -15.19 -41.57 -20.19
CA PRO A 318 -14.98 -40.57 -21.24
C PRO A 318 -15.01 -41.20 -22.64
N ILE A 319 -15.57 -40.47 -23.60
CA ILE A 319 -15.54 -40.83 -25.01
C ILE A 319 -14.15 -40.47 -25.56
N VAL A 320 -13.41 -41.46 -26.03
CA VAL A 320 -12.06 -41.28 -26.58
C VAL A 320 -12.11 -41.23 -28.11
N LYS A 321 -11.75 -40.09 -28.69
CA LYS A 321 -11.61 -39.92 -30.14
C LYS A 321 -10.15 -39.99 -30.54
N ARG A 322 -9.84 -40.84 -31.53
CA ARG A 322 -8.50 -41.00 -32.11
C ARG A 322 -8.51 -40.48 -33.54
N GLU A 323 -7.78 -39.39 -33.78
CA GLU A 323 -7.53 -38.89 -35.13
C GLU A 323 -6.10 -39.24 -35.56
N GLU A 324 -5.93 -39.56 -36.84
CA GLU A 324 -4.68 -40.06 -37.39
C GLU A 324 -3.61 -38.94 -37.35
N GLY A 325 -2.59 -39.11 -36.50
CA GLY A 325 -1.52 -38.13 -36.29
C GLY A 325 -1.70 -37.17 -35.09
N GLN A 326 -2.76 -37.33 -34.29
CA GLN A 326 -2.97 -36.58 -33.04
C GLN A 326 -3.05 -37.52 -31.82
N ALA A 327 -2.73 -37.00 -30.64
CA ALA A 327 -2.91 -37.73 -29.39
C ALA A 327 -4.41 -38.03 -29.17
N PRO A 328 -4.75 -39.19 -28.56
CA PRO A 328 -6.14 -39.54 -28.26
C PRO A 328 -6.76 -38.51 -27.32
N VAL A 329 -7.86 -37.90 -27.72
CA VAL A 329 -8.54 -36.88 -26.92
C VAL A 329 -9.78 -37.49 -26.27
N ALA A 330 -9.93 -37.31 -24.95
CA ALA A 330 -11.01 -37.86 -24.14
C ALA A 330 -11.94 -36.74 -23.65
N TYR A 331 -13.26 -36.91 -23.78
CA TYR A 331 -14.25 -35.91 -23.36
C TYR A 331 -15.56 -36.54 -22.84
N HIS A 332 -16.35 -35.76 -22.11
CA HIS A 332 -17.71 -36.09 -21.69
C HIS A 332 -18.71 -35.16 -22.37
N GLY A 333 -19.88 -35.68 -22.73
CA GLY A 333 -21.02 -34.90 -23.22
C GLY A 333 -22.14 -34.87 -22.19
N GLY A 334 -22.86 -33.76 -22.08
CA GLY A 334 -23.90 -33.56 -21.08
C GLY A 334 -23.33 -33.34 -19.67
N THR A 335 -23.85 -34.09 -18.69
CA THR A 335 -23.47 -33.94 -17.27
C THR A 335 -22.46 -35.00 -16.83
N VAL A 336 -21.35 -34.58 -16.23
CA VAL A 336 -20.34 -35.47 -15.62
C VAL A 336 -20.00 -35.01 -14.21
N THR A 337 -19.82 -35.96 -13.29
CA THR A 337 -19.47 -35.69 -11.90
C THR A 337 -18.16 -36.38 -11.56
N TRP A 338 -17.22 -35.65 -10.96
CA TRP A 338 -15.98 -36.16 -10.40
C TRP A 338 -16.06 -36.15 -8.87
N THR A 339 -15.72 -37.28 -8.26
CA THR A 339 -15.63 -37.41 -6.81
C THR A 339 -14.19 -37.65 -6.38
N PHE A 340 -13.78 -36.98 -5.30
CA PHE A 340 -12.46 -37.08 -4.71
C PHE A 340 -12.60 -37.36 -3.22
N GLU A 341 -11.94 -38.40 -2.74
CA GLU A 341 -11.87 -38.72 -1.30
C GLU A 341 -10.69 -37.97 -0.68
N ILE A 342 -10.93 -37.30 0.45
CA ILE A 342 -9.92 -36.56 1.22
C ILE A 342 -9.86 -37.18 2.61
N GLN A 343 -8.68 -37.67 3.00
CA GLN A 343 -8.46 -38.31 4.29
C GLN A 343 -8.19 -37.25 5.37
N ILE A 344 -8.94 -37.31 6.48
CA ILE A 344 -8.74 -36.43 7.63
C ILE A 344 -7.75 -37.09 8.60
N PRO A 345 -6.64 -36.43 8.98
CA PRO A 345 -5.72 -36.96 9.98
C PRO A 345 -6.42 -37.26 11.32
N GLU A 346 -6.00 -38.32 12.01
CA GLU A 346 -6.57 -38.69 13.33
C GLU A 346 -6.29 -37.63 14.41
N ASP A 347 -5.24 -36.82 14.25
CA ASP A 347 -4.82 -35.75 15.14
C ASP A 347 -5.40 -34.37 14.77
N ALA A 348 -6.35 -34.31 13.83
CA ALA A 348 -6.97 -33.07 13.39
C ALA A 348 -7.71 -32.37 14.55
N ALA A 349 -7.40 -31.08 14.77
CA ALA A 349 -8.04 -30.27 15.78
C ALA A 349 -9.53 -30.03 15.45
N LEU A 350 -10.39 -30.10 16.46
CA LEU A 350 -11.81 -29.77 16.32
C LEU A 350 -11.99 -28.28 15.98
N GLY A 351 -12.88 -27.98 15.05
CA GLY A 351 -13.15 -26.62 14.57
C GLY A 351 -13.33 -26.53 13.06
N THR A 352 -13.45 -25.30 12.56
CA THR A 352 -13.64 -25.02 11.13
C THR A 352 -12.31 -24.84 10.43
N ILE A 353 -12.06 -25.59 9.37
CA ILE A 353 -10.84 -25.52 8.56
C ILE A 353 -11.21 -25.21 7.11
N PRO A 354 -10.66 -24.15 6.50
CA PRO A 354 -10.95 -23.81 5.12
C PRO A 354 -10.29 -24.80 4.16
N LEU A 355 -11.09 -25.41 3.28
CA LEU A 355 -10.65 -26.20 2.14
C LEU A 355 -10.67 -25.31 0.90
N THR A 356 -9.50 -25.01 0.35
CA THR A 356 -9.36 -24.18 -0.86
C THR A 356 -8.72 -24.98 -1.99
N GLY A 357 -9.20 -24.81 -3.22
CA GLY A 357 -8.63 -25.44 -4.40
C GLY A 357 -8.92 -24.71 -5.70
N LEU A 358 -8.48 -25.29 -6.80
CA LEU A 358 -8.59 -24.76 -8.15
C LEU A 358 -9.15 -25.83 -9.09
N ILE A 359 -10.02 -25.43 -10.00
CA ILE A 359 -10.49 -26.23 -11.13
C ILE A 359 -10.20 -25.50 -12.44
N GLY A 360 -9.64 -26.20 -13.42
CA GLY A 360 -9.40 -25.70 -14.78
C GLY A 360 -10.04 -26.63 -15.80
N TYR A 361 -10.67 -26.09 -16.84
CA TYR A 361 -11.36 -26.88 -17.85
C TYR A 361 -11.41 -26.16 -19.20
N GLN A 362 -11.74 -26.91 -20.25
CA GLN A 362 -12.07 -26.38 -21.55
C GLN A 362 -13.23 -27.16 -22.17
N THR A 363 -14.14 -26.42 -22.80
CA THR A 363 -15.33 -26.93 -23.48
C THR A 363 -15.24 -26.71 -24.98
N CYS A 364 -15.71 -27.68 -25.76
CA CYS A 364 -15.71 -27.62 -27.21
C CYS A 364 -16.97 -28.25 -27.81
N THR A 365 -17.37 -27.73 -28.97
CA THR A 365 -18.24 -28.41 -29.94
C THR A 365 -17.37 -29.17 -30.95
N GLU A 366 -17.98 -29.71 -32.01
CA GLU A 366 -17.23 -30.36 -33.10
C GLU A 366 -16.41 -29.39 -33.97
N ILE A 367 -16.72 -28.09 -33.91
CA ILE A 367 -16.13 -27.07 -34.81
C ILE A 367 -15.56 -25.85 -34.08
N SER A 368 -15.86 -25.66 -32.80
CA SER A 368 -15.43 -24.49 -32.02
C SER A 368 -15.12 -24.86 -30.57
N CYS A 369 -14.13 -24.21 -29.98
CA CYS A 369 -13.78 -24.38 -28.57
C CYS A 369 -13.86 -23.06 -27.82
N ASP A 370 -14.27 -23.12 -26.56
CA ASP A 370 -14.08 -22.05 -25.60
C ASP A 370 -12.59 -21.91 -25.28
N ARG A 371 -12.20 -20.73 -24.81
CA ARG A 371 -10.85 -20.54 -24.26
C ARG A 371 -10.71 -21.40 -23.00
N PRO A 372 -9.50 -21.84 -22.61
CA PRO A 372 -9.30 -22.53 -21.34
C PRO A 372 -9.72 -21.62 -20.17
N LEU A 373 -10.62 -22.11 -19.33
CA LEU A 373 -11.22 -21.40 -18.21
C LEU A 373 -10.81 -22.04 -16.89
N ALA A 374 -10.89 -21.29 -15.80
CA ALA A 374 -10.65 -21.83 -14.47
C ALA A 374 -11.42 -21.07 -13.40
N ALA A 375 -11.61 -21.74 -12.27
CA ALA A 375 -12.20 -21.18 -11.06
C ALA A 375 -11.40 -21.63 -9.83
N GLN A 376 -11.29 -20.75 -8.85
CA GLN A 376 -10.90 -21.11 -7.49
C GLN A 376 -12.16 -21.48 -6.72
N PHE A 377 -12.08 -22.50 -5.86
CA PHE A 377 -13.16 -22.88 -4.96
C PHE A 377 -12.69 -22.84 -3.50
N GLN A 378 -13.60 -22.49 -2.59
CA GLN A 378 -13.38 -22.51 -1.14
C GLN A 378 -14.61 -23.04 -0.42
N VAL A 379 -14.41 -23.78 0.68
CA VAL A 379 -15.48 -24.17 1.61
C VAL A 379 -14.91 -24.34 3.01
N ASP A 380 -15.67 -23.93 4.02
CA ASP A 380 -15.31 -24.05 5.42
C ASP A 380 -15.78 -25.41 5.96
N VAL A 381 -14.85 -26.35 6.14
CA VAL A 381 -15.15 -27.72 6.60
C VAL A 381 -15.15 -27.75 8.12
N VAL A 382 -16.21 -28.28 8.72
CA VAL A 382 -16.31 -28.42 10.19
C VAL A 382 -15.83 -29.80 10.63
N ILE A 383 -14.79 -29.84 11.47
CA ILE A 383 -14.30 -31.05 12.14
C ILE A 383 -14.94 -31.14 13.52
N GLY A 384 -15.83 -32.12 13.69
CA GLY A 384 -16.64 -32.31 14.89
C GLY A 384 -16.36 -33.63 15.61
N GLN A 385 -16.95 -33.80 16.79
CA GLN A 385 -16.84 -35.04 17.56
C GLN A 385 -17.65 -36.21 16.95
N GLN A 386 -18.65 -35.90 16.13
CA GLN A 386 -19.50 -36.86 15.43
C GLN A 386 -19.75 -36.36 14.01
N SER A 387 -19.80 -37.28 13.04
CA SER A 387 -20.17 -36.97 11.67
C SER A 387 -21.64 -36.58 11.56
N VAL A 388 -21.94 -35.47 10.87
CA VAL A 388 -23.33 -35.06 10.58
C VAL A 388 -23.54 -35.11 9.08
N GLU A 389 -24.49 -35.94 8.63
CA GLU A 389 -24.87 -36.03 7.22
C GLU A 389 -25.38 -34.67 6.71
N GLY A 390 -24.97 -34.31 5.50
CA GLY A 390 -25.29 -33.04 4.87
C GLY A 390 -24.25 -32.66 3.83
N SER A 391 -24.55 -31.63 3.04
CA SER A 391 -23.67 -31.11 2.00
C SER A 391 -23.37 -29.63 2.21
N LEU A 392 -22.09 -29.26 2.16
CA LEU A 392 -21.65 -27.86 2.18
C LEU A 392 -21.28 -27.43 0.76
N PRO A 393 -21.95 -26.41 0.17
CA PRO A 393 -21.65 -25.96 -1.18
C PRO A 393 -20.28 -25.25 -1.26
N LEU A 394 -19.63 -25.33 -2.41
CA LEU A 394 -18.38 -24.59 -2.67
C LEU A 394 -18.67 -23.14 -3.06
N GLU A 395 -17.83 -22.22 -2.60
CA GLU A 395 -17.79 -20.85 -3.10
C GLU A 395 -16.77 -20.73 -4.22
N PHE A 396 -17.17 -20.22 -5.39
CA PHE A 396 -16.29 -20.11 -6.54
C PHE A 396 -15.92 -18.66 -6.88
N SER A 397 -14.69 -18.45 -7.35
CA SER A 397 -14.22 -17.20 -7.93
C SER A 397 -13.41 -17.45 -9.21
N ALA A 398 -13.27 -16.45 -10.09
CA ALA A 398 -12.59 -16.63 -11.37
C ALA A 398 -11.08 -16.84 -11.20
N ALA A 399 -10.50 -17.79 -11.95
CA ALA A 399 -9.06 -18.08 -11.97
C ALA A 399 -8.53 -18.27 -13.41
N GLY A 400 -7.21 -18.37 -13.56
CA GLY A 400 -6.56 -18.61 -14.86
C GLY A 400 -6.21 -20.10 -15.06
N TYR A 401 -6.50 -20.69 -16.22
CA TYR A 401 -6.18 -22.10 -16.48
C TYR A 401 -4.69 -22.45 -16.26
N ASN A 402 -3.78 -21.56 -16.69
CA ASN A 402 -2.34 -21.77 -16.52
C ASN A 402 -1.89 -21.84 -15.06
N THR A 403 -2.60 -21.20 -14.13
CA THR A 403 -2.26 -21.31 -12.70
C THR A 403 -2.66 -22.69 -12.16
N VAL A 404 -3.79 -23.23 -12.63
CA VAL A 404 -4.22 -24.60 -12.30
C VAL A 404 -3.27 -25.64 -12.87
N ALA A 405 -2.86 -25.47 -14.14
CA ALA A 405 -1.93 -26.39 -14.80
C ALA A 405 -0.58 -26.50 -14.08
N ARG A 406 -0.01 -25.36 -13.66
CA ARG A 406 1.25 -25.34 -12.88
C ARG A 406 1.11 -25.98 -11.50
N ALA A 407 -0.03 -25.77 -10.84
CA ALA A 407 -0.31 -26.40 -9.55
C ALA A 407 -0.49 -27.93 -9.68
N ALA A 408 -1.11 -28.39 -10.77
CA ALA A 408 -1.23 -29.82 -11.07
C ALA A 408 0.12 -30.49 -11.37
N GLU A 409 1.00 -29.80 -12.11
CA GLU A 409 2.36 -30.25 -12.40
C GLU A 409 3.21 -30.39 -11.12
N ALA A 410 3.19 -29.36 -10.26
CA ALA A 410 3.91 -29.38 -8.98
C ALA A 410 3.45 -30.53 -8.06
N ARG A 411 2.14 -30.83 -8.05
CA ARG A 411 1.59 -31.96 -7.29
C ARG A 411 2.08 -33.31 -7.83
N GLN A 412 2.14 -33.48 -9.14
CA GLN A 412 2.63 -34.71 -9.77
C GLN A 412 4.11 -34.94 -9.50
N GLU A 413 4.94 -33.90 -9.57
CA GLU A 413 6.35 -33.97 -9.18
C GLU A 413 6.52 -34.36 -7.70
N ALA A 414 5.67 -33.82 -6.81
CA ALA A 414 5.69 -34.17 -5.39
C ALA A 414 5.35 -35.65 -5.13
N ILE A 415 4.34 -36.21 -5.83
CA ILE A 415 3.95 -37.62 -5.70
C ILE A 415 5.07 -38.56 -6.20
N GLU A 416 5.70 -38.24 -7.34
CA GLU A 416 6.82 -39.03 -7.88
C GLU A 416 8.06 -39.03 -6.97
N VAL A 417 8.30 -37.95 -6.22
CA VAL A 417 9.41 -37.85 -5.26
C VAL A 417 9.16 -38.72 -4.02
N VAL A 418 7.92 -38.77 -3.51
CA VAL A 418 7.53 -39.57 -2.33
C VAL A 418 7.67 -41.07 -2.61
N GLU A 419 7.18 -41.56 -3.76
CA GLU A 419 7.33 -42.97 -4.15
C GLU A 419 8.81 -43.39 -4.31
N ARG A 420 9.69 -42.45 -4.65
CA ARG A 420 11.14 -42.71 -4.79
C ARG A 420 11.88 -42.69 -3.44
N THR A 421 11.38 -41.98 -2.43
CA THR A 421 11.97 -41.96 -1.07
C THR A 421 11.63 -43.18 -0.23
N ASP A 422 10.45 -43.78 -0.40
CA ASP A 422 10.06 -45.01 0.32
C ASP A 422 10.89 -46.23 -0.12
N ALA A 423 11.59 -46.14 -1.24
CA ALA A 423 12.48 -47.19 -1.74
C ALA A 423 13.90 -47.20 -1.13
N VAL A 424 14.27 -46.25 -0.26
CA VAL A 424 15.68 -46.02 0.17
C VAL A 424 15.93 -46.25 1.68
N GLU A 425 14.98 -46.79 2.43
CA GLU A 425 15.14 -46.93 3.88
C GLU A 425 15.91 -48.19 4.30
N ALA A 426 17.26 -48.11 4.35
CA ALA A 426 18.11 -48.96 5.22
C ALA A 426 19.57 -48.46 5.32
N SER A 427 19.91 -47.64 6.32
CA SER A 427 21.14 -47.74 7.17
C SER A 427 21.35 -46.50 8.05
N PRO A 428 21.68 -46.65 9.35
CA PRO A 428 21.97 -45.51 10.23
C PRO A 428 23.48 -45.27 10.39
N LEU A 429 23.93 -44.01 10.32
CA LEU A 429 25.24 -43.52 10.78
C LEU A 429 25.02 -42.11 11.35
N ASP A 430 24.87 -41.98 12.67
CA ASP A 430 25.87 -41.71 13.72
C ASP A 430 26.30 -40.23 13.82
N LEU A 431 25.86 -39.60 14.91
CA LEU A 431 25.94 -38.18 15.22
C LEU A 431 27.08 -37.91 16.21
N ARG A 432 28.21 -37.39 15.75
CA ARG A 432 29.22 -36.73 16.61
C ARG A 432 30.00 -35.64 15.87
N GLN A 433 29.55 -34.39 15.99
CA GLN A 433 30.42 -33.20 16.12
C GLN A 433 29.54 -31.96 16.33
N ILE A 434 29.25 -31.66 17.60
CA ILE A 434 28.74 -30.36 18.05
C ILE A 434 29.99 -29.64 18.55
N ASP A 435 30.37 -28.51 17.94
CA ASP A 435 31.42 -27.67 18.51
C ASP A 435 31.25 -26.18 18.21
N PHE A 436 31.55 -25.42 19.28
CA PHE A 436 31.92 -24.00 19.34
C PHE A 436 30.83 -22.92 19.24
N TRP A 437 29.82 -23.02 18.39
CA TRP A 437 28.88 -21.90 18.17
C TRP A 437 27.82 -21.72 19.26
N ALA A 438 27.42 -22.78 19.97
CA ALA A 438 26.40 -22.71 21.02
C ALA A 438 26.80 -21.81 22.21
N PHE A 439 28.10 -21.63 22.46
CA PHE A 439 28.62 -20.80 23.55
C PHE A 439 28.67 -19.29 23.20
N ALA A 440 28.65 -18.93 21.91
CA ALA A 440 28.74 -17.54 21.46
C ALA A 440 27.37 -16.83 21.41
N PHE A 441 26.29 -17.58 21.20
CA PHE A 441 24.93 -17.03 21.07
C PHE A 441 24.33 -16.55 22.41
N ASP A 442 24.67 -17.21 23.53
CA ASP A 442 24.16 -16.86 24.87
C ASP A 442 24.66 -15.48 25.36
N ARG A 443 25.84 -15.04 24.89
CA ARG A 443 26.47 -13.77 25.33
C ARG A 443 26.05 -12.52 24.53
N LEU A 444 25.30 -12.70 23.44
CA LEU A 444 24.88 -11.60 22.54
C LEU A 444 23.44 -11.12 22.79
N GLY A 445 22.79 -11.56 23.87
CA GLY A 445 21.52 -10.99 24.32
C GLY A 445 20.30 -11.31 23.44
N PHE A 446 20.43 -12.19 22.46
CA PHE A 446 19.28 -12.77 21.78
C PHE A 446 18.65 -13.81 22.71
N ARG A 447 17.62 -13.41 23.47
CA ARG A 447 16.69 -14.39 24.03
C ARG A 447 16.08 -15.15 22.88
N GLN A 448 16.32 -16.45 22.86
CA GLN A 448 15.50 -17.40 22.14
C GLN A 448 14.09 -17.27 22.73
N THR A 449 13.17 -16.66 21.98
CA THR A 449 11.74 -16.88 22.22
C THR A 449 11.50 -18.34 21.86
N ASP A 450 11.29 -19.16 22.88
CA ASP A 450 10.97 -20.57 22.71
C ASP A 450 9.65 -20.71 21.95
N GLY A 451 9.70 -21.42 20.82
CA GLY A 451 8.53 -21.92 20.11
C GLY A 451 8.48 -21.53 18.65
N VAL A 452 8.33 -22.53 17.78
CA VAL A 452 7.94 -22.43 16.36
C VAL A 452 9.06 -22.05 15.39
N TRP A 453 10.15 -22.83 15.31
CA TRP A 453 10.84 -23.15 14.04
C TRP A 453 11.71 -24.40 14.24
N ALA A 454 11.10 -25.59 14.25
CA ALA A 454 11.85 -26.83 14.12
C ALA A 454 11.05 -27.85 13.32
N HIS A 455 11.60 -28.14 12.13
CA HIS A 455 11.30 -29.27 11.22
C HIS A 455 10.43 -28.94 10.01
N ASN A 456 11.04 -28.22 9.05
CA ASN A 456 10.89 -28.55 7.63
C ASN A 456 12.26 -28.46 6.97
N ARG A 457 12.80 -29.62 6.56
CA ARG A 457 13.99 -29.72 5.71
C ARG A 457 13.57 -29.54 4.26
N LEU A 458 13.81 -28.35 3.71
CA LEU A 458 13.81 -28.10 2.27
C LEU A 458 14.97 -28.87 1.59
N PRO A 459 14.80 -29.49 0.41
CA PRO A 459 15.93 -29.98 -0.36
C PRO A 459 16.55 -28.83 -1.18
N ASN A 460 17.80 -28.53 -0.87
CA ASN A 460 18.84 -27.97 -1.75
C ASN A 460 18.51 -26.75 -2.64
N ILE A 461 18.20 -25.62 -2.01
CA ILE A 461 19.01 -24.42 -2.25
C ILE A 461 19.52 -23.95 -0.90
N THR A 462 20.64 -24.50 -0.45
CA THR A 462 21.43 -23.87 0.62
C THR A 462 22.07 -22.60 0.04
N LEU A 463 21.28 -21.55 -0.14
CA LEU A 463 21.84 -20.20 -0.06
C LEU A 463 22.32 -20.08 1.38
N ASN A 464 23.61 -20.31 1.55
CA ASN A 464 24.31 -20.24 2.82
C ASN A 464 23.82 -18.98 3.57
N ALA A 465 23.57 -19.03 4.87
CA ALA A 465 23.13 -17.83 5.62
C ALA A 465 24.02 -16.62 5.33
N TYR A 466 25.32 -16.87 5.10
CA TYR A 466 26.32 -15.92 4.61
C TYR A 466 25.95 -15.24 3.27
N VAL A 467 25.35 -15.96 2.31
CA VAL A 467 24.91 -15.39 1.03
C VAL A 467 23.69 -14.49 1.23
N LEU A 468 22.73 -14.87 2.07
CA LEU A 468 21.56 -14.03 2.36
C LEU A 468 21.98 -12.74 3.10
N THR A 469 22.88 -12.85 4.09
CA THR A 469 23.46 -11.69 4.79
C THR A 469 24.33 -10.84 3.86
N ALA A 470 25.11 -11.46 2.96
CA ALA A 470 25.92 -10.74 1.98
C ALA A 470 25.06 -10.01 0.94
N LEU A 471 23.94 -10.60 0.50
CA LEU A 471 22.97 -9.96 -0.38
C LEU A 471 22.28 -8.78 0.31
N ALA A 472 21.85 -8.95 1.57
CA ALA A 472 21.25 -7.87 2.36
C ALA A 472 22.25 -6.72 2.62
N LEU A 473 23.52 -7.04 2.90
CA LEU A 473 24.59 -6.05 3.04
C LEU A 473 24.87 -5.34 1.72
N GLY A 474 25.00 -6.09 0.62
CA GLY A 474 25.22 -5.55 -0.71
C GLY A 474 24.10 -4.62 -1.14
N LEU A 475 22.85 -5.00 -0.89
CA LEU A 475 21.67 -4.16 -1.14
C LEU A 475 21.69 -2.89 -0.28
N SER A 476 21.99 -3.01 1.02
CA SER A 476 22.09 -1.85 1.92
C SER A 476 23.15 -0.85 1.48
N LEU A 477 24.31 -1.34 1.04
CA LEU A 477 25.38 -0.49 0.52
C LEU A 477 25.01 0.13 -0.83
N LEU A 478 24.34 -0.61 -1.71
CA LEU A 478 23.84 -0.09 -2.98
C LEU A 478 22.81 1.01 -2.78
N VAL A 479 21.85 0.81 -1.87
CA VAL A 479 20.85 1.82 -1.51
C VAL A 479 21.50 3.04 -0.87
N SER A 480 22.50 2.84 0.00
CA SER A 480 23.26 3.95 0.61
C SER A 480 24.03 4.74 -0.45
N PHE A 481 24.65 4.05 -1.41
CA PHE A 481 25.35 4.68 -2.54
C PHE A 481 24.39 5.45 -3.45
N LEU A 482 23.23 4.88 -3.78
CA LEU A 482 22.18 5.56 -4.54
C LEU A 482 21.62 6.78 -3.78
N GLY A 483 21.42 6.67 -2.47
CA GLY A 483 21.05 7.78 -1.59
C GLY A 483 22.08 8.91 -1.64
N GLY A 484 23.37 8.56 -1.59
CA GLY A 484 24.47 9.51 -1.78
C GLY A 484 24.44 10.20 -3.15
N LEU A 485 24.09 9.46 -4.21
CA LEU A 485 23.96 10.03 -5.55
C LEU A 485 22.80 11.04 -5.62
N ILE A 486 21.65 10.71 -4.99
CA ILE A 486 20.46 11.56 -4.91
C ILE A 486 20.76 12.89 -4.21
N LEU A 487 21.66 12.91 -3.21
CA LEU A 487 22.04 14.16 -2.53
C LEU A 487 22.58 15.24 -3.48
N ASN A 488 23.15 14.87 -4.63
CA ASN A 488 23.64 15.85 -5.61
C ASN A 488 22.50 16.61 -6.33
N ILE A 489 21.28 16.06 -6.33
CA ILE A 489 20.09 16.66 -6.99
C ILE A 489 19.32 17.55 -5.99
N MET A 490 19.71 17.55 -4.71
CA MET A 490 19.04 18.38 -3.72
C MET A 490 19.29 19.88 -3.92
N PRO A 491 18.26 20.71 -3.67
CA PRO A 491 18.30 22.13 -4.04
C PRO A 491 19.42 22.95 -3.40
N CYS A 492 19.96 22.56 -2.25
CA CYS A 492 21.07 23.30 -1.61
C CYS A 492 22.46 22.83 -2.05
N VAL A 493 22.58 21.67 -2.69
CA VAL A 493 23.87 21.15 -3.17
C VAL A 493 24.17 21.68 -4.58
N LEU A 494 23.11 21.88 -5.37
CA LEU A 494 23.18 22.37 -6.75
C LEU A 494 23.91 23.72 -6.90
N PRO A 495 23.73 24.74 -6.03
CA PRO A 495 24.49 25.99 -6.12
C PRO A 495 26.01 25.78 -6.01
N VAL A 496 26.44 24.87 -5.14
CA VAL A 496 27.87 24.58 -4.93
C VAL A 496 28.44 23.74 -6.06
N ILE A 497 27.65 22.79 -6.58
CA ILE A 497 27.97 22.04 -7.81
C ILE A 497 28.24 23.00 -8.96
N GLY A 498 27.37 23.99 -9.18
CA GLY A 498 27.54 24.98 -10.25
C GLY A 498 28.86 25.74 -10.18
N LEU A 499 29.29 26.13 -8.97
CA LEU A 499 30.59 26.78 -8.76
C LEU A 499 31.76 25.84 -9.04
N LYS A 500 31.65 24.56 -8.67
CA LYS A 500 32.69 23.56 -8.96
C LYS A 500 32.77 23.23 -10.45
N LEU A 501 31.64 23.16 -11.14
CA LEU A 501 31.58 22.99 -12.60
C LEU A 501 32.26 24.14 -13.33
N MET A 502 32.07 25.39 -12.88
CA MET A 502 32.78 26.56 -13.42
C MET A 502 34.31 26.43 -13.24
N ALA A 503 34.77 25.96 -12.08
CA ALA A 503 36.19 25.70 -11.84
C ALA A 503 36.75 24.64 -12.81
N PHE A 504 35.98 23.60 -13.16
CA PHE A 504 36.41 22.61 -14.17
C PHE A 504 36.51 23.19 -15.57
N VAL A 505 35.56 24.06 -15.96
CA VAL A 505 35.60 24.72 -17.27
C VAL A 505 36.85 25.60 -17.38
N GLN A 506 37.25 26.28 -16.30
CA GLN A 506 38.48 27.06 -16.25
C GLN A 506 39.75 26.19 -16.24
N GLN A 507 39.67 24.98 -15.66
CA GLN A 507 40.76 23.99 -15.62
C GLN A 507 40.82 23.09 -16.87
N ALA A 508 39.97 23.29 -17.88
CA ALA A 508 39.82 22.43 -19.06
C ALA A 508 41.03 22.41 -20.02
N GLY A 509 42.19 22.92 -19.60
CA GLY A 509 43.48 22.86 -20.31
C GLY A 509 44.67 22.46 -19.42
N GLU A 510 44.46 22.08 -18.16
CA GLU A 510 45.53 21.62 -17.26
C GLU A 510 45.80 20.10 -17.38
N ASP A 511 46.91 19.65 -16.80
CA ASP A 511 47.31 18.24 -16.77
C ASP A 511 46.21 17.34 -16.17
N ARG A 512 45.88 16.25 -16.88
CA ARG A 512 44.83 15.29 -16.51
C ARG A 512 45.03 14.73 -15.10
N TRP A 513 46.28 14.47 -14.72
CA TRP A 513 46.65 13.98 -13.39
C TRP A 513 46.38 15.01 -12.29
N ARG A 514 46.61 16.29 -12.57
CA ARG A 514 46.35 17.38 -11.63
C ARG A 514 44.85 17.50 -11.38
N ILE A 515 44.03 17.50 -12.43
CA ILE A 515 42.56 17.55 -12.34
C ILE A 515 42.01 16.35 -11.55
N PHE A 516 42.46 15.13 -11.85
CA PHE A 516 42.05 13.94 -11.10
C PHE A 516 42.44 14.03 -9.62
N SER A 517 43.68 14.42 -9.32
CA SER A 517 44.17 14.56 -7.94
C SER A 517 43.34 15.56 -7.13
N LEU A 518 43.00 16.72 -7.70
CA LEU A 518 42.18 17.73 -7.04
C LEU A 518 40.78 17.21 -6.73
N ASN A 519 40.21 16.36 -7.58
CA ASN A 519 38.92 15.72 -7.33
C ASN A 519 38.99 14.65 -6.25
N VAL A 520 40.06 13.87 -6.19
CA VAL A 520 40.28 12.91 -5.10
C VAL A 520 40.38 13.65 -3.75
N TRP A 521 41.15 14.74 -3.68
CA TRP A 521 41.25 15.56 -2.47
C TRP A 521 39.92 16.18 -2.06
N TYR A 522 39.15 16.67 -3.03
CA TYR A 522 37.79 17.16 -2.80
C TYR A 522 36.87 16.08 -2.23
N SER A 523 36.88 14.87 -2.82
CA SER A 523 36.11 13.72 -2.35
C SER A 523 36.55 13.21 -0.99
N LEU A 524 37.85 13.26 -0.66
CA LEU A 524 38.35 12.94 0.68
C LEU A 524 37.79 13.91 1.74
N GLY A 525 37.61 15.19 1.39
CA GLY A 525 36.97 16.17 2.25
C GLY A 525 35.50 15.82 2.54
N MET A 526 34.75 15.42 1.50
CA MET A 526 33.36 14.97 1.67
C MET A 526 33.27 13.69 2.50
N TRP A 527 34.16 12.73 2.23
CA TRP A 527 34.22 11.46 2.97
C TRP A 527 34.51 11.65 4.45
N LEU A 528 35.42 12.56 4.81
CA LEU A 528 35.70 12.89 6.22
C LEU A 528 34.44 13.37 6.95
N VAL A 529 33.63 14.23 6.33
CA VAL A 529 32.40 14.75 6.98
C VAL A 529 31.41 13.62 7.25
N PHE A 530 31.21 12.69 6.31
CA PHE A 530 30.36 11.53 6.54
C PHE A 530 30.92 10.56 7.59
N LEU A 531 32.24 10.40 7.67
CA LEU A 531 32.86 9.62 8.76
C LEU A 531 32.67 10.27 10.13
N ILE A 532 32.69 11.61 10.20
CA ILE A 532 32.35 12.34 11.43
C ILE A 532 30.90 12.06 11.81
N PHE A 533 29.95 12.11 10.85
CA PHE A 533 28.55 11.75 11.12
C PHE A 533 28.39 10.29 11.56
N ALA A 534 29.08 9.35 10.92
CA ALA A 534 29.09 7.94 11.33
C ALA A 534 29.61 7.77 12.76
N THR A 535 30.68 8.50 13.12
CA THR A 535 31.27 8.48 14.46
C THR A 535 30.31 9.05 15.51
N VAL A 536 29.66 10.17 15.21
CA VAL A 536 28.63 10.75 16.09
C VAL A 536 27.48 9.77 16.27
N ALA A 537 26.97 9.17 15.20
CA ALA A 537 25.93 8.14 15.28
C ALA A 537 26.36 6.92 16.11
N ALA A 538 27.60 6.46 15.95
CA ALA A 538 28.14 5.35 16.74
C ALA A 538 28.27 5.69 18.23
N ILE A 539 28.73 6.90 18.57
CA ILE A 539 28.80 7.37 19.97
C ILE A 539 27.39 7.44 20.57
N LEU A 540 26.42 7.98 19.84
CA LEU A 540 25.04 8.08 20.31
C LEU A 540 24.41 6.70 20.54
N HIS A 541 24.65 5.74 19.63
CA HIS A 541 24.26 4.34 19.82
C HIS A 541 24.84 3.75 21.10
N LEU A 542 26.13 3.98 21.39
CA LEU A 542 26.78 3.51 22.62
C LEU A 542 26.22 4.18 23.89
N LEU A 543 25.73 5.41 23.79
CA LEU A 543 25.10 6.15 24.88
C LEU A 543 23.62 5.77 25.07
N GLY A 544 23.06 4.89 24.23
CA GLY A 544 21.63 4.55 24.24
C GLY A 544 20.73 5.75 23.91
N GLN A 545 21.28 6.81 23.32
CA GLN A 545 20.53 7.98 22.89
C GLN A 545 20.20 7.86 21.42
N THR A 546 18.94 8.11 21.07
CA THR A 546 18.47 8.00 19.70
C THR A 546 18.21 9.36 19.09
N PHE A 547 18.65 9.50 17.84
CA PHE A 547 18.71 10.78 17.14
C PHE A 547 17.59 10.82 16.10
N ALA A 548 16.45 11.40 16.48
CA ALA A 548 15.39 11.71 15.53
C ALA A 548 15.79 12.96 14.73
N TRP A 549 16.56 12.80 13.65
CA TRP A 549 17.07 13.92 12.85
C TRP A 549 15.96 14.88 12.37
N GLY A 550 14.75 14.35 12.11
CA GLY A 550 13.58 15.15 11.75
C GLY A 550 13.05 16.07 12.85
N GLU A 551 13.19 15.69 14.14
CA GLU A 551 12.72 16.49 15.27
C GLU A 551 13.43 17.85 15.38
N HIS A 552 14.69 17.92 14.90
CA HIS A 552 15.43 19.18 14.85
C HIS A 552 14.84 20.20 13.87
N LEU A 553 14.13 19.76 12.82
CA LEU A 553 13.45 20.68 11.89
C LEU A 553 12.25 21.38 12.55
N GLY A 554 11.68 20.80 13.61
CA GLY A 554 10.63 21.42 14.42
C GLY A 554 11.16 22.32 15.55
N ASP A 555 12.45 22.23 15.92
CA ASP A 555 13.05 23.08 16.94
C ASP A 555 13.35 24.48 16.35
N PRO A 556 12.70 25.56 16.83
CA PRO A 556 12.91 26.91 16.30
C PRO A 556 14.38 27.35 16.37
N LEU A 557 15.15 26.85 17.34
CA LEU A 557 16.55 27.20 17.49
C LEU A 557 17.42 26.70 16.32
N PHE A 558 17.02 25.61 15.68
CA PHE A 558 17.70 25.04 14.51
C PHE A 558 17.04 25.47 13.19
N ALA A 559 15.71 25.48 13.15
CA ALA A 559 14.93 25.81 11.96
C ALA A 559 15.13 27.27 11.51
N ILE A 560 15.22 28.24 12.45
CA ILE A 560 15.38 29.66 12.09
C ILE A 560 16.73 29.93 11.41
N PRO A 561 17.90 29.53 11.96
CA PRO A 561 19.18 29.70 11.25
C PRO A 561 19.22 28.99 9.89
N LEU A 562 18.64 27.80 9.80
CA LEU A 562 18.54 27.05 8.55
C LEU A 562 17.71 27.80 7.50
N LEU A 563 16.54 28.30 7.90
CA LEU A 563 15.68 29.10 7.03
C LEU A 563 16.39 30.36 6.54
N LEU A 564 17.11 31.08 7.42
CA LEU A 564 17.91 32.24 7.03
C LEU A 564 19.00 31.88 6.02
N LEU A 565 19.67 30.74 6.21
CA LEU A 565 20.67 30.24 5.27
C LEU A 565 20.03 29.93 3.91
N VAL A 566 18.97 29.12 3.87
CA VAL A 566 18.27 28.75 2.62
C VAL A 566 17.74 30.00 1.90
N PHE A 567 17.14 30.93 2.64
CA PHE A 567 16.63 32.18 2.11
C PHE A 567 17.73 33.06 1.50
N THR A 568 18.85 33.24 2.20
CA THR A 568 19.99 34.03 1.71
C THR A 568 20.68 33.39 0.51
N LEU A 569 20.81 32.05 0.49
CA LEU A 569 21.30 31.31 -0.68
C LEU A 569 20.35 31.47 -1.88
N GLY A 570 19.03 31.41 -1.65
CA GLY A 570 18.02 31.64 -2.68
C GLY A 570 18.09 33.05 -3.27
N LEU A 571 18.20 34.08 -2.43
CA LEU A 571 18.43 35.46 -2.87
C LEU A 571 19.73 35.61 -3.67
N SER A 572 20.76 34.83 -3.33
CA SER A 572 22.00 34.84 -4.10
C SER A 572 21.86 34.22 -5.48
N MET A 573 21.04 33.18 -5.61
CA MET A 573 20.72 32.58 -6.91
C MET A 573 19.87 33.49 -7.80
N PHE A 574 19.05 34.36 -7.21
CA PHE A 574 18.34 35.43 -7.94
C PHE A 574 19.24 36.62 -8.33
N GLY A 575 20.53 36.60 -7.97
CA GLY A 575 21.45 37.70 -8.25
C GLY A 575 21.17 38.97 -7.45
N VAL A 576 20.30 38.91 -6.42
CA VAL A 576 20.03 40.05 -5.51
C VAL A 576 21.27 40.43 -4.73
N TRP A 577 22.14 39.45 -4.46
CA TRP A 577 23.38 39.59 -3.71
C TRP A 577 24.34 38.45 -4.07
N GLU A 578 25.64 38.73 -4.14
CA GLU A 578 26.64 37.67 -4.23
C GLU A 578 27.12 37.31 -2.82
N ILE A 579 27.04 36.04 -2.42
CA ILE A 579 27.52 35.60 -1.11
C ILE A 579 29.02 35.94 -1.00
N PRO A 580 29.43 36.88 -0.13
CA PRO A 580 30.82 36.91 0.30
C PRO A 580 30.99 35.65 1.13
N ILE A 581 31.89 34.77 0.71
CA ILE A 581 32.21 33.53 1.44
C ILE A 581 32.29 33.86 2.93
N PRO A 582 31.49 33.22 3.80
CA PRO A 582 31.22 33.70 5.15
C PRO A 582 32.49 34.06 5.90
N GLY A 583 32.51 35.28 6.45
CA GLY A 583 33.57 35.82 7.29
C GLY A 583 33.79 35.05 8.60
N PHE A 584 32.97 34.04 8.91
CA PHE A 584 33.18 33.11 10.02
C PHE A 584 34.42 32.21 9.81
N VAL A 585 34.91 32.08 8.56
CA VAL A 585 36.24 31.55 8.23
C VAL A 585 37.21 32.69 7.84
N GLY A 586 36.73 33.93 7.86
CA GLY A 586 37.28 35.11 7.19
C GLY A 586 38.36 35.89 7.93
N SER A 587 39.02 35.30 8.93
CA SER A 587 40.26 35.85 9.50
C SER A 587 41.34 34.79 9.75
N GLY A 588 41.18 33.57 9.20
CA GLY A 588 42.09 32.46 9.42
C GLY A 588 42.72 31.91 8.13
N LYS A 589 43.91 31.31 8.28
CA LYS A 589 44.64 30.53 7.26
C LYS A 589 43.75 29.55 6.47
N ALA A 590 42.62 29.10 7.03
CA ALA A 590 41.66 28.21 6.38
C ALA A 590 40.99 28.82 5.13
N ASN A 591 40.64 30.11 5.12
CA ASN A 591 40.07 30.77 3.93
C ASN A 591 41.15 31.01 2.86
N GLU A 592 42.36 31.37 3.28
CA GLU A 592 43.52 31.48 2.40
C GLU A 592 43.87 30.11 1.77
N LEU A 593 43.76 29.02 2.52
CA LEU A 593 43.95 27.66 2.02
C LEU A 593 42.81 27.21 1.10
N ALA A 594 41.55 27.52 1.41
CA ALA A 594 40.41 27.20 0.57
C ALA A 594 40.43 28.00 -0.76
N MET A 595 41.02 29.19 -0.77
CA MET A 595 41.21 29.99 -1.99
C MET A 595 42.47 29.63 -2.77
N LYS A 596 43.44 28.92 -2.19
CA LYS A 596 44.61 28.41 -2.92
C LYS A 596 44.20 27.27 -3.85
N GLU A 597 44.64 27.36 -5.11
CA GLU A 597 44.53 26.26 -6.06
C GLU A 597 45.53 25.16 -5.71
N GLY A 598 45.08 24.17 -4.96
CA GLY A 598 45.89 23.01 -4.59
C GLY A 598 45.11 21.94 -3.84
N PRO A 599 45.74 20.79 -3.54
CA PRO A 599 45.15 19.67 -2.81
C PRO A 599 44.41 20.06 -1.53
N ALA A 600 45.06 20.87 -0.69
CA ALA A 600 44.47 21.34 0.57
C ALA A 600 43.22 22.21 0.34
N GLY A 601 43.26 23.10 -0.65
CA GLY A 601 42.10 23.93 -1.01
C GLY A 601 40.94 23.10 -1.54
N ALA A 602 41.21 22.08 -2.36
CA ALA A 602 40.20 21.15 -2.83
C ALA A 602 39.56 20.36 -1.68
N PHE A 603 40.35 19.87 -0.72
CA PHE A 603 39.86 19.17 0.46
C PHE A 603 38.92 20.03 1.31
N PHE A 604 39.31 21.26 1.66
CA PHE A 604 38.46 22.16 2.44
C PHE A 604 37.19 22.58 1.68
N LYS A 605 37.25 22.74 0.35
CA LYS A 605 36.05 22.96 -0.46
C LYS A 605 35.08 21.77 -0.37
N GLY A 606 35.61 20.53 -0.34
CA GLY A 606 34.81 19.32 -0.15
C GLY A 606 34.07 19.32 1.19
N VAL A 607 34.81 19.57 2.28
CA VAL A 607 34.25 19.67 3.65
C VAL A 607 33.14 20.72 3.72
N LEU A 608 33.40 21.93 3.22
CA LEU A 608 32.42 23.02 3.23
C LEU A 608 31.18 22.68 2.40
N THR A 609 31.36 22.02 1.26
CA THR A 609 30.23 21.60 0.40
C THR A 609 29.33 20.62 1.15
N THR A 610 29.89 19.60 1.79
CA THR A 610 29.09 18.60 2.52
C THR A 610 28.40 19.21 3.73
N ILE A 611 29.08 20.06 4.51
CA ILE A 611 28.46 20.73 5.67
C ILE A 611 27.28 21.63 5.25
N LEU A 612 27.40 22.32 4.11
CA LEU A 612 26.33 23.17 3.60
C LEU A 612 25.16 22.35 3.02
N ALA A 613 25.43 21.12 2.56
CA ALA A 613 24.44 20.20 2.02
C ALA A 613 23.60 19.50 3.09
N THR A 614 24.20 19.17 4.24
CA THR A 614 23.55 18.40 5.33
C THR A 614 22.17 18.94 5.76
N PRO A 615 21.96 20.26 5.94
CA PRO A 615 20.75 20.75 6.58
C PRO A 615 19.46 20.52 5.78
N CYS A 616 19.49 20.63 4.45
CA CYS A 616 18.31 20.35 3.62
C CYS A 616 18.22 18.90 3.14
N SER A 617 19.20 18.09 3.51
CA SER A 617 19.16 16.65 3.30
C SER A 617 18.42 15.91 4.41
N GLY A 618 17.85 16.64 5.39
CA GLY A 618 17.32 16.09 6.63
C GLY A 618 16.29 14.96 6.50
N PRO A 619 15.30 15.03 5.60
CA PRO A 619 14.35 13.93 5.41
C PRO A 619 15.02 12.64 4.93
N PHE A 620 16.05 12.75 4.10
CA PHE A 620 16.71 11.60 3.48
C PHE A 620 17.85 11.06 4.36
N ILE A 621 18.61 11.95 4.99
CA ILE A 621 19.64 11.59 5.96
C ILE A 621 18.99 11.04 7.24
N GLY A 622 17.81 11.51 7.64
CA GLY A 622 17.13 11.04 8.85
C GLY A 622 16.79 9.55 8.83
N VAL A 623 16.33 9.02 7.69
CA VAL A 623 16.08 7.57 7.53
C VAL A 623 17.38 6.78 7.58
N ALA A 624 18.42 7.26 6.88
CA ALA A 624 19.74 6.60 6.87
C ALA A 624 20.40 6.60 8.25
N VAL A 625 20.33 7.71 8.98
CA VAL A 625 20.84 7.85 10.36
C VAL A 625 20.03 6.99 11.32
N GLY A 626 18.70 6.95 11.20
CA GLY A 626 17.84 6.13 12.06
C GLY A 626 18.20 4.64 11.99
N ILE A 627 18.38 4.12 10.77
CA ILE A 627 18.84 2.74 10.53
C ILE A 627 20.29 2.56 11.01
N ALA A 628 21.17 3.54 10.74
CA ALA A 628 22.57 3.46 11.12
C ALA A 628 22.81 3.49 12.64
N VAL A 629 21.93 4.14 13.41
CA VAL A 629 22.00 4.20 14.88
C VAL A 629 21.59 2.89 15.52
N ILE A 630 20.80 2.03 14.88
CA ILE A 630 20.48 0.68 15.40
C ILE A 630 21.38 -0.41 14.80
N ALA A 631 22.12 -0.10 13.73
CA ALA A 631 23.02 -1.01 13.06
C ALA A 631 24.33 -1.22 13.84
N PRO A 632 24.97 -2.40 13.73
CA PRO A 632 26.29 -2.62 14.30
C PRO A 632 27.30 -1.61 13.75
N ILE A 633 28.26 -1.19 14.58
CA ILE A 633 29.20 -0.09 14.28
C ILE A 633 29.87 -0.25 12.90
N TRP A 634 30.30 -1.45 12.54
CA TRP A 634 30.96 -1.69 11.24
C TRP A 634 30.01 -1.43 10.04
N LEU A 635 28.72 -1.74 10.18
CA LEU A 635 27.71 -1.54 9.15
C LEU A 635 27.39 -0.04 8.99
N ASN A 636 27.22 0.67 10.11
CA ASN A 636 27.07 2.13 10.15
C ASN A 636 28.20 2.83 9.34
N PHE A 637 29.46 2.55 9.65
CA PHE A 637 30.60 3.14 8.92
C PHE A 637 30.64 2.75 7.43
N SER A 638 30.20 1.54 7.10
CA SER A 638 30.14 1.07 5.71
C SER A 638 29.05 1.79 4.90
N MET A 639 27.86 2.00 5.50
CA MET A 639 26.75 2.72 4.87
C MET A 639 27.10 4.20 4.64
N PHE A 640 27.64 4.90 5.63
CA PHE A 640 28.09 6.30 5.45
C PHE A 640 29.23 6.43 4.45
N THR A 641 30.13 5.44 4.38
CA THR A 641 31.17 5.42 3.34
C THR A 641 30.58 5.21 1.96
N ALA A 642 29.63 4.28 1.79
CA ALA A 642 28.94 4.09 0.53
C ALA A 642 28.17 5.35 0.09
N MET A 643 27.50 6.03 1.03
CA MET A 643 26.81 7.30 0.79
C MET A 643 27.78 8.43 0.40
N ALA A 644 28.92 8.54 1.08
CA ALA A 644 29.96 9.50 0.73
C ALA A 644 30.53 9.24 -0.67
N LEU A 645 30.76 7.98 -1.01
CA LEU A 645 31.22 7.57 -2.34
C LEU A 645 30.16 7.87 -3.41
N GLY A 646 28.88 7.66 -3.12
CA GLY A 646 27.76 8.03 -3.99
C GLY A 646 27.68 9.53 -4.25
N MET A 647 27.84 10.35 -3.20
CA MET A 647 27.89 11.80 -3.34
C MET A 647 29.13 12.26 -4.12
N ALA A 648 30.29 11.63 -3.88
CA ALA A 648 31.56 11.92 -4.54
C ALA A 648 31.64 11.42 -6.00
N PHE A 649 30.83 10.44 -6.36
CA PHE A 649 30.86 9.73 -7.64
C PHE A 649 30.85 10.64 -8.88
N PRO A 650 29.93 11.62 -9.03
CA PRO A 650 29.94 12.48 -10.21
C PRO A 650 31.23 13.28 -10.36
N TYR A 651 31.84 13.73 -9.26
CA TYR A 651 33.10 14.49 -9.29
C TYR A 651 34.30 13.61 -9.63
N LEU A 652 34.33 12.38 -9.11
CA LEU A 652 35.37 11.40 -9.42
C LEU A 652 35.31 10.97 -10.89
N ILE A 653 34.12 10.75 -11.44
CA ILE A 653 33.93 10.44 -12.87
C ILE A 653 34.39 11.58 -13.76
N ILE A 654 33.99 12.82 -13.47
CA ILE A 654 34.40 13.99 -14.25
C ILE A 654 35.92 14.17 -14.19
N GLY A 655 36.54 13.91 -13.03
CA GLY A 655 37.99 13.92 -12.85
C GLY A 655 38.71 12.81 -13.63
N ALA A 656 38.14 11.60 -13.69
CA ALA A 656 38.73 10.46 -14.41
C ALA A 656 38.55 10.59 -15.94
N PHE A 657 37.40 11.11 -16.38
CA PHE A 657 37.01 11.24 -17.77
C PHE A 657 36.77 12.71 -18.15
N PRO A 658 37.84 13.52 -18.33
CA PRO A 658 37.71 14.94 -18.66
C PRO A 658 37.03 15.21 -20.02
N GLN A 659 36.87 14.18 -20.86
CA GLN A 659 36.10 14.27 -22.10
C GLN A 659 34.60 14.48 -21.85
N LEU A 660 34.07 14.03 -20.70
CA LEU A 660 32.67 14.22 -20.33
C LEU A 660 32.33 15.70 -20.11
N ILE A 661 33.32 16.52 -19.76
CA ILE A 661 33.18 17.98 -19.62
C ILE A 661 32.78 18.64 -20.95
N ARG A 662 33.17 18.06 -22.09
CA ARG A 662 32.79 18.57 -23.43
C ARG A 662 31.28 18.46 -23.70
N TRP A 663 30.57 17.63 -22.94
CA TRP A 663 29.12 17.48 -23.04
C TRP A 663 28.37 18.56 -22.25
N LEU A 664 29.03 19.25 -21.32
CA LEU A 664 28.41 20.39 -20.64
C LEU A 664 28.30 21.58 -21.60
N PRO A 665 27.12 22.24 -21.66
CA PRO A 665 26.96 23.47 -22.44
C PRO A 665 27.89 24.56 -21.90
N LYS A 666 28.39 25.40 -22.81
CA LYS A 666 29.26 26.53 -22.43
C LYS A 666 28.50 27.47 -21.50
N PRO A 667 29.15 28.02 -20.45
CA PRO A 667 28.50 29.00 -19.57
C PRO A 667 28.04 30.22 -20.40
N GLY A 668 26.77 30.59 -20.24
CA GLY A 668 26.08 31.66 -20.99
C GLY A 668 24.72 31.93 -20.35
N GLU A 669 23.77 32.53 -21.08
CA GLU A 669 22.46 32.93 -20.53
C GLU A 669 21.65 31.78 -19.90
N TRP A 670 21.73 30.56 -20.47
CA TRP A 670 21.06 29.39 -19.88
C TRP A 670 21.50 29.12 -18.42
N MET A 671 22.76 29.41 -18.09
CA MET A 671 23.26 29.26 -16.72
C MET A 671 22.57 30.24 -15.75
N ASN A 672 22.20 31.45 -16.22
CA ASN A 672 21.48 32.42 -15.41
C ASN A 672 20.04 31.94 -15.17
N THR A 673 19.34 31.48 -16.22
CA THR A 673 17.99 30.92 -16.09
C THR A 673 17.95 29.70 -15.16
N MET A 674 18.96 28.82 -15.25
CA MET A 674 19.08 27.66 -14.36
C MET A 674 19.27 28.11 -12.90
N LYS A 675 20.12 29.12 -12.65
CA LYS A 675 20.32 29.67 -11.29
C LYS A 675 19.04 30.26 -10.73
N GLU A 676 18.32 31.07 -11.51
CA GLU A 676 17.04 31.66 -11.09
C GLU A 676 16.02 30.57 -10.77
N PHE A 677 15.90 29.53 -11.61
CA PHE A 677 15.03 28.38 -11.35
C PHE A 677 15.36 27.68 -10.03
N MET A 678 16.65 27.48 -9.73
CA MET A 678 17.08 26.92 -8.43
C MET A 678 16.77 27.84 -7.25
N GLY A 679 16.84 29.16 -7.45
CA GLY A 679 16.40 30.15 -6.46
C GLY A 679 14.94 29.95 -6.06
N PHE A 680 14.05 29.68 -7.02
CA PHE A 680 12.64 29.38 -6.73
C PHE A 680 12.47 28.09 -5.91
N ILE A 681 13.24 27.02 -6.21
CA ILE A 681 13.17 25.78 -5.42
C ILE A 681 13.64 26.02 -3.98
N LEU A 682 14.71 26.79 -3.78
CA LEU A 682 15.18 27.17 -2.45
C LEU A 682 14.14 28.00 -1.68
N MET A 683 13.43 28.91 -2.35
CA MET A 683 12.31 29.63 -1.72
C MET A 683 11.17 28.69 -1.35
N GLY A 684 10.84 27.72 -2.21
CA GLY A 684 9.89 26.66 -1.89
C GLY A 684 10.30 25.83 -0.66
N THR A 685 11.59 25.50 -0.54
CA THR A 685 12.13 24.85 0.67
C THR A 685 12.00 25.75 1.90
N GLY A 686 12.22 27.07 1.76
CA GLY A 686 12.01 28.03 2.84
C GLY A 686 10.54 28.07 3.32
N VAL A 687 9.59 28.05 2.38
CA VAL A 687 8.15 27.96 2.69
C VAL A 687 7.82 26.63 3.38
N TRP A 688 8.42 25.53 2.90
CA TRP A 688 8.26 24.21 3.52
C TRP A 688 8.79 24.17 4.97
N ILE A 689 9.93 24.81 5.26
CA ILE A 689 10.43 24.93 6.64
C ILE A 689 9.50 25.80 7.51
N LEU A 690 8.93 26.87 6.96
CA LEU A 690 7.95 27.70 7.66
C LEU A 690 6.68 26.91 8.02
N TYR A 691 6.27 25.97 7.17
CA TYR A 691 5.09 25.12 7.41
C TYR A 691 5.25 24.21 8.64
N PHE A 692 6.46 23.69 8.93
CA PHE A 692 6.72 22.88 10.14
C PHE A 692 6.89 23.71 11.41
N MET A 693 7.03 25.02 11.28
CA MET A 693 7.28 25.89 12.41
C MET A 693 5.98 26.18 13.15
N GLU A 694 6.03 26.23 14.49
CA GLU A 694 4.86 26.61 15.28
C GLU A 694 4.36 28.01 14.88
N ASN A 695 3.04 28.16 14.78
CA ASN A 695 2.38 29.42 14.37
C ASN A 695 2.86 30.64 15.17
N ARG A 696 3.23 30.46 16.44
CA ARG A 696 3.76 31.55 17.30
C ARG A 696 5.05 32.20 16.78
N PHE A 697 5.89 31.45 16.05
CA PHE A 697 7.16 31.98 15.50
C PHE A 697 7.02 32.51 14.07
N MET A 698 5.92 32.23 13.39
CA MET A 698 5.73 32.58 11.99
C MET A 698 5.87 34.09 11.75
N THR A 699 5.15 34.91 12.52
CA THR A 699 5.20 36.38 12.37
C THR A 699 6.58 36.96 12.70
N PRO A 700 7.22 36.66 13.86
CA PRO A 700 8.58 37.11 14.15
C PRO A 700 9.59 36.73 13.07
N VAL A 701 9.52 35.50 12.55
CA VAL A 701 10.48 34.98 11.57
C VAL A 701 10.29 35.64 10.20
N LEU A 702 9.05 35.89 9.77
CA LEU A 702 8.80 36.65 8.54
C LEU A 702 9.38 38.07 8.63
N VAL A 703 9.26 38.74 9.78
CA VAL A 703 9.87 40.06 9.99
C VAL A 703 11.40 39.98 9.92
N LEU A 704 11.99 38.93 10.48
CA LEU A 704 13.42 38.68 10.38
C LEU A 704 13.87 38.46 8.92
N LEU A 705 13.12 37.67 8.15
CA LEU A 705 13.38 37.42 6.73
C LEU A 705 13.28 38.69 5.89
N VAL A 706 12.31 39.57 6.18
CA VAL A 706 12.22 40.89 5.53
C VAL A 706 13.45 41.74 5.85
N GLY A 707 13.89 41.76 7.11
CA GLY A 707 15.10 42.47 7.52
C GLY A 707 16.35 41.96 6.78
N VAL A 708 16.54 40.64 6.72
CA VAL A 708 17.66 40.01 6.00
C VAL A 708 17.56 40.21 4.49
N GLY A 709 16.36 40.13 3.91
CA GLY A 709 16.13 40.40 2.50
C GLY A 709 16.49 41.85 2.13
N ALA A 710 16.09 42.82 2.95
CA ALA A 710 16.47 44.22 2.79
C ALA A 710 17.99 44.42 2.92
N THR A 711 18.64 43.73 3.86
CA THR A 711 20.10 43.71 3.98
C THR A 711 20.76 43.20 2.69
N CYS A 712 20.36 42.03 2.19
CA CYS A 712 20.90 41.45 0.95
C CYS A 712 20.72 42.41 -0.24
N TRP A 713 19.53 43.00 -0.39
CA TRP A 713 19.24 43.93 -1.48
C TRP A 713 20.12 45.20 -1.45
N VAL A 714 20.29 45.81 -0.28
CA VAL A 714 21.10 47.04 -0.11
C VAL A 714 22.58 46.79 -0.39
N ILE A 715 23.12 45.64 0.05
CA ILE A 715 24.53 45.34 -0.16
C ILE A 715 24.77 44.86 -1.61
N GLY A 716 23.85 44.11 -2.21
CA GLY A 716 23.95 43.66 -3.61
C GLY A 716 23.79 44.74 -4.66
N GLY A 717 23.08 45.82 -4.34
CA GLY A 717 23.08 47.04 -5.16
C GLY A 717 24.42 47.79 -5.23
N THR A 718 25.47 47.34 -4.52
CA THR A 718 26.80 47.94 -4.62
C THR A 718 27.66 47.26 -5.67
N SER A 719 28.05 47.99 -6.72
CA SER A 719 29.01 47.46 -7.69
C SER A 719 30.37 47.16 -7.04
N MET A 720 31.04 46.10 -7.50
CA MET A 720 32.38 45.73 -7.03
C MET A 720 33.43 46.83 -7.28
N THR A 721 33.15 47.77 -8.17
CA THR A 721 33.95 48.96 -8.53
C THR A 721 33.61 50.24 -7.76
N ALA A 722 32.63 50.21 -6.84
CA ALA A 722 32.25 51.38 -6.04
C ALA A 722 33.35 51.82 -5.06
N THR A 723 33.44 53.13 -4.81
CA THR A 723 34.39 53.70 -3.85
C THR A 723 34.20 53.13 -2.44
N ARG A 724 35.31 52.94 -1.70
CA ARG A 724 35.33 52.38 -0.33
C ARG A 724 34.29 53.03 0.59
N MET A 725 34.07 54.34 0.46
CA MET A 725 33.08 55.11 1.22
C MET A 725 31.63 54.67 0.93
N LYS A 726 31.27 54.45 -0.34
CA LYS A 726 29.93 53.97 -0.72
C LYS A 726 29.70 52.54 -0.24
N ARG A 727 30.73 51.69 -0.28
CA ARG A 727 30.67 50.30 0.23
C ARG A 727 30.47 50.27 1.74
N VAL A 728 31.24 51.05 2.51
CA VAL A 728 31.09 51.13 3.98
C VAL A 728 29.73 51.72 4.38
N ARG A 729 29.18 52.65 3.61
CA ARG A 729 27.84 53.19 3.85
C ARG A 729 26.73 52.15 3.63
N ASN A 730 26.77 51.41 2.51
CA ASN A 730 25.74 50.42 2.18
C ASN A 730 25.84 49.16 3.07
N TRP A 731 27.04 48.62 3.27
CA TRP A 731 27.62 48.44 4.61
C TRP A 731 26.71 48.59 5.84
N GLY A 732 26.79 49.79 6.42
CA GLY A 732 26.09 50.19 7.62
C GLY A 732 24.57 50.21 7.47
N TRP A 733 24.02 50.54 6.31
CA TRP A 733 22.58 50.43 6.06
C TRP A 733 22.10 48.98 6.11
N GLY A 734 22.83 48.05 5.50
CA GLY A 734 22.55 46.62 5.57
C GLY A 734 22.61 46.10 7.01
N ALA A 735 23.61 46.53 7.79
CA ALA A 735 23.71 46.21 9.21
C ALA A 735 22.53 46.78 10.03
N LEU A 736 22.10 48.01 9.73
CA LEU A 736 20.94 48.63 10.37
C LEU A 736 19.65 47.85 10.08
N PHE A 737 19.37 47.48 8.83
CA PHE A 737 18.18 46.68 8.49
C PHE A 737 18.18 45.31 9.18
N SER A 738 19.33 44.65 9.27
CA SER A 738 19.44 43.39 10.01
C SER A 738 19.24 43.57 11.51
N LEU A 739 19.77 44.65 12.10
CA LEU A 739 19.59 44.96 13.52
C LEU A 739 18.15 45.32 13.86
N VAL A 740 17.47 46.09 13.00
CA VAL A 740 16.05 46.43 13.15
C VAL A 740 15.18 45.17 13.00
N GLY A 741 15.44 44.34 11.99
CA GLY A 741 14.73 43.07 11.79
C GLY A 741 14.91 42.11 12.98
N PHE A 742 16.14 42.00 13.51
CA PHE A 742 16.43 41.18 14.68
C PHE A 742 15.82 41.75 15.97
N TRP A 743 15.85 43.07 16.16
CA TRP A 743 15.21 43.73 17.30
C TRP A 743 13.69 43.55 17.27
N LEU A 744 13.06 43.69 16.10
CA LEU A 744 11.63 43.43 15.92
C LEU A 744 11.29 41.95 16.14
N PHE A 745 12.13 41.03 15.66
CA PHE A 745 12.00 39.60 15.95
C PHE A 745 11.99 39.33 17.46
N LEU A 746 12.93 39.91 18.22
CA LEU A 746 12.96 39.82 19.68
C LEU A 746 11.75 40.50 20.35
N ALA A 747 11.26 41.61 19.81
CA ALA A 747 10.11 42.34 20.36
C ALA A 747 8.77 41.62 20.11
N LEU A 748 8.68 40.85 19.03
CA LEU A 748 7.50 40.06 18.64
C LEU A 748 7.51 38.63 19.21
N LEU A 749 8.63 38.20 19.79
CA LEU A 749 8.72 36.91 20.47
C LEU A 749 7.81 36.92 21.71
N PRO A 750 6.87 35.97 21.84
CA PRO A 750 6.03 35.89 23.02
C PRO A 750 6.89 35.61 24.27
N PRO A 751 6.51 36.15 25.45
CA PRO A 751 7.19 35.83 26.70
C PRO A 751 7.15 34.32 26.95
N PRO A 752 8.19 33.73 27.59
CA PRO A 752 8.16 32.34 28.02
C PRO A 752 7.15 32.22 29.17
N SER A 753 5.88 32.11 28.84
CA SER A 753 4.83 31.88 29.82
C SER A 753 4.48 30.40 29.84
N ASP A 754 4.69 29.77 31.01
CA ASP A 754 4.15 28.47 31.36
C ASP A 754 2.65 28.61 31.58
N VAL A 755 1.86 28.53 30.51
CA VAL A 755 0.41 28.48 30.61
C VAL A 755 -0.17 27.64 29.49
N ILE A 756 -0.61 26.45 29.91
CA ILE A 756 -1.72 25.62 29.42
C ILE A 756 -1.84 25.47 27.90
N ALA A 757 -1.50 24.27 27.45
CA ALA A 757 -2.06 23.53 26.31
C ALA A 757 -2.88 24.41 25.36
N GLU A 758 -2.26 24.84 24.25
CA GLU A 758 -3.03 25.13 23.06
C GLU A 758 -3.79 23.86 22.72
N ARG A 759 -5.06 23.85 23.13
CA ARG A 759 -6.05 22.92 22.68
C ARG A 759 -6.15 23.17 21.17
N ARG A 760 -5.37 22.42 20.39
CA ARG A 760 -5.67 22.20 18.97
C ARG A 760 -7.12 21.73 19.01
N VAL A 761 -8.04 22.59 18.59
CA VAL A 761 -9.44 22.24 18.43
C VAL A 761 -9.38 21.09 17.44
N VAL A 762 -9.58 19.87 17.94
CA VAL A 762 -9.81 18.69 17.12
C VAL A 762 -11.00 19.08 16.28
N ASP A 763 -10.74 19.23 14.98
CA ASP A 763 -11.74 19.67 14.02
C ASP A 763 -12.83 18.61 14.02
N LYS A 764 -13.98 18.91 14.64
CA LYS A 764 -15.08 17.95 14.81
C LYS A 764 -15.77 17.55 13.50
N ASN A 765 -15.29 18.08 12.37
CA ASN A 765 -15.83 17.87 11.03
C ASN A 765 -14.82 17.26 10.03
N SER A 766 -13.69 16.71 10.47
CA SER A 766 -12.75 16.06 9.54
C SER A 766 -13.08 14.59 9.32
N SER A 767 -12.79 14.11 8.11
CA SER A 767 -12.75 12.69 7.74
C SER A 767 -11.58 11.96 8.43
N GLU A 768 -11.34 12.20 9.71
CA GLU A 768 -10.25 11.62 10.51
C GLU A 768 -10.82 10.92 11.75
N LEU A 769 -10.04 10.03 12.35
CA LEU A 769 -10.37 9.47 13.67
C LEU A 769 -10.43 10.58 14.73
N PRO A 770 -11.24 10.44 15.80
CA PRO A 770 -11.38 11.44 16.87
C PRO A 770 -10.15 11.46 17.78
N TRP A 771 -9.02 11.94 17.25
CA TRP A 771 -7.74 11.97 17.93
C TRP A 771 -7.75 12.92 19.13
N GLU A 772 -7.48 12.38 20.32
CA GLU A 772 -7.16 13.19 21.49
C GLU A 772 -5.65 13.30 21.67
N ALA A 773 -5.16 14.44 22.17
CA ALA A 773 -3.73 14.57 22.46
C ALA A 773 -3.31 13.58 23.56
N TYR A 774 -2.25 12.83 23.31
CA TYR A 774 -1.66 11.93 24.31
C TYR A 774 -1.12 12.72 25.50
N THR A 775 -1.45 12.25 26.71
CA THR A 775 -0.72 12.54 27.96
C THR A 775 -0.63 11.25 28.79
N PRO A 776 0.40 11.07 29.62
CA PRO A 776 0.52 9.90 30.49
C PRO A 776 -0.73 9.70 31.37
N ASP A 777 -1.26 10.80 31.93
CA ASP A 777 -2.46 10.78 32.77
C ASP A 777 -3.70 10.27 32.03
N ARG A 778 -3.91 10.68 30.76
CA ARG A 778 -5.06 10.23 29.95
C ARG A 778 -4.96 8.77 29.57
N LEU A 779 -3.78 8.33 29.14
CA LEU A 779 -3.57 6.91 28.83
C LEU A 779 -3.85 6.06 30.06
N GLN A 780 -3.34 6.47 31.23
CA GLN A 780 -3.59 5.76 32.48
C GLN A 780 -5.07 5.79 32.88
N GLN A 781 -5.75 6.93 32.73
CA GLN A 781 -7.17 7.07 33.01
C GLN A 781 -8.01 6.09 32.16
N TYR A 782 -7.86 6.10 30.83
CA TYR A 782 -8.65 5.24 29.95
C TYR A 782 -8.37 3.75 30.17
N ARG A 783 -7.13 3.40 30.52
CA ARG A 783 -6.79 2.02 30.92
C ARG A 783 -7.46 1.62 32.22
N GLN A 784 -7.53 2.50 33.22
CA GLN A 784 -8.23 2.23 34.48
C GLN A 784 -9.75 2.11 34.29
N GLU A 785 -10.31 2.85 33.33
CA GLU A 785 -11.71 2.73 32.90
C GLU A 785 -11.99 1.45 32.11
N GLY A 786 -10.97 0.63 31.80
CA GLY A 786 -11.13 -0.61 31.04
C GLY A 786 -11.45 -0.38 29.57
N ARG A 787 -10.97 0.73 28.98
CA ARG A 787 -11.17 1.05 27.57
C ARG A 787 -10.00 0.55 26.73
N THR A 788 -10.29 0.07 25.53
CA THR A 788 -9.25 -0.22 24.53
C THR A 788 -8.72 1.11 23.99
N VAL A 789 -7.39 1.30 24.01
CA VAL A 789 -6.75 2.57 23.62
C VAL A 789 -5.79 2.36 22.44
N LEU A 790 -6.04 3.04 21.34
CA LEU A 790 -5.15 3.13 20.18
C LEU A 790 -4.27 4.38 20.30
N VAL A 791 -2.97 4.21 20.45
CA VAL A 791 -1.98 5.30 20.48
C VAL A 791 -1.20 5.33 19.17
N ASP A 792 -1.32 6.42 18.41
CA ASP A 792 -0.53 6.68 17.20
C ASP A 792 0.64 7.61 17.51
N PHE A 793 1.86 7.09 17.40
CA PHE A 793 3.10 7.85 17.54
C PHE A 793 3.53 8.38 16.18
N THR A 794 3.40 9.69 16.02
CA THR A 794 3.41 10.34 14.72
C THR A 794 4.10 11.70 14.77
N ALA A 795 4.35 12.27 13.61
CA ALA A 795 4.87 13.63 13.48
C ALA A 795 4.49 14.21 12.12
N ASP A 796 4.35 15.53 12.03
CA ASP A 796 4.02 16.20 10.77
C ASP A 796 5.19 16.11 9.77
N TRP A 797 6.44 16.12 10.25
CA TRP A 797 7.64 15.98 9.41
C TRP A 797 7.85 14.55 8.88
N CYS A 798 7.06 13.59 9.35
CA CYS A 798 7.20 12.17 9.05
C CYS A 798 6.28 11.76 7.89
N LEU A 799 6.87 11.60 6.69
CA LEU A 799 6.12 11.23 5.48
C LEU A 799 5.48 9.83 5.59
N THR A 800 6.18 8.88 6.20
CA THR A 800 5.65 7.52 6.43
C THR A 800 4.47 7.55 7.39
N CYS A 801 4.47 8.46 8.38
CA CYS A 801 3.37 8.64 9.32
C CYS A 801 2.12 9.16 8.58
N LYS A 802 2.27 10.15 7.70
CA LYS A 802 1.16 10.62 6.83
C LYS A 802 0.65 9.54 5.88
N THR A 803 1.54 8.65 5.44
CA THR A 803 1.14 7.49 4.65
C THR A 803 0.27 6.54 5.47
N ASN A 804 0.70 6.16 6.69
CA ASN A 804 -0.11 5.33 7.60
C ASN A 804 -1.46 5.98 7.96
N GLU A 805 -1.47 7.28 8.23
CA GLU A 805 -2.70 8.05 8.46
C GLU A 805 -3.67 7.89 7.28
N ALA A 806 -3.20 8.01 6.04
CA ALA A 806 -4.04 7.93 4.84
C ALA A 806 -4.47 6.49 4.48
N VAL A 807 -3.56 5.51 4.56
CA VAL A 807 -3.80 4.17 4.00
C VAL A 807 -4.26 3.14 5.01
N ALA A 808 -4.06 3.38 6.31
CA ALA A 808 -4.36 2.42 7.37
C ALA A 808 -5.29 2.98 8.44
N LEU A 809 -5.02 4.18 8.98
CA LEU A 809 -5.73 4.70 10.15
C LEU A 809 -7.04 5.41 9.78
N ASN A 810 -7.02 6.38 8.87
CA ASN A 810 -8.20 7.18 8.50
C ASN A 810 -9.08 6.53 7.43
N THR A 811 -9.03 5.21 7.28
CA THR A 811 -9.90 4.45 6.36
C THR A 811 -11.29 4.22 6.98
N PHE A 812 -12.31 4.06 6.14
CA PHE A 812 -13.68 3.79 6.61
C PHE A 812 -13.75 2.52 7.48
N ALA A 813 -13.06 1.45 7.08
CA ALA A 813 -13.06 0.18 7.82
C ALA A 813 -12.42 0.29 9.21
N THR A 814 -11.27 0.97 9.32
CA THR A 814 -10.61 1.20 10.62
C THR A 814 -11.45 2.09 11.53
N LYS A 815 -12.07 3.15 10.98
CA LYS A 815 -12.98 4.01 11.75
C LYS A 815 -14.19 3.26 12.26
N ARG A 816 -14.84 2.47 11.41
CA ARG A 816 -15.99 1.66 11.79
C ARG A 816 -15.61 0.74 12.94
N ARG A 817 -14.46 0.06 12.83
CA ARG A 817 -13.96 -0.84 13.88
C ARG A 817 -13.63 -0.10 15.18
N VAL A 818 -13.01 1.07 15.12
CA VAL A 818 -12.73 1.91 16.30
C VAL A 818 -14.03 2.32 17.00
N LEU A 819 -15.07 2.68 16.23
CA LEU A 819 -16.37 3.08 16.77
C LEU A 819 -17.16 1.89 17.35
N GLU A 820 -17.25 0.77 16.62
CA GLU A 820 -17.91 -0.48 17.06
C GLU A 820 -17.30 -1.00 18.37
N ASN A 821 -15.97 -0.97 18.49
CA ASN A 821 -15.27 -1.43 19.68
C ASN A 821 -15.16 -0.34 20.78
N GLY A 822 -15.70 0.86 20.56
CA GLY A 822 -15.59 2.00 21.50
C GLY A 822 -14.14 2.38 21.86
N VAL A 823 -13.21 2.20 20.92
CA VAL A 823 -11.76 2.40 21.11
C VAL A 823 -11.44 3.89 21.25
N VAL A 824 -10.64 4.24 22.25
CA VAL A 824 -10.13 5.60 22.43
C VAL A 824 -8.90 5.80 21.57
N THR A 825 -8.86 6.88 20.78
CA THR A 825 -7.71 7.19 19.94
C THR A 825 -6.88 8.34 20.52
N LEU A 826 -5.62 8.08 20.88
CA LEU A 826 -4.66 9.06 21.37
C LEU A 826 -3.56 9.32 20.33
N LYS A 827 -3.24 10.59 20.09
CA LYS A 827 -2.17 11.02 19.18
C LYS A 827 -0.95 11.48 19.96
N ALA A 828 0.13 10.72 19.87
CA ALA A 828 1.43 11.01 20.45
C ALA A 828 2.29 11.78 19.45
N ASP A 829 2.13 13.12 19.42
CA ASP A 829 2.74 14.01 18.43
C ASP A 829 4.19 14.39 18.79
N LYS A 830 5.15 13.94 17.97
CA LYS A 830 6.58 14.21 18.07
C LYS A 830 7.06 15.31 17.10
N THR A 831 6.16 16.17 16.63
CA THR A 831 6.49 17.31 15.75
C THR A 831 7.36 18.34 16.47
N HIS A 832 7.10 18.58 17.76
CA HIS A 832 7.81 19.58 18.55
C HIS A 832 8.55 18.96 19.73
N ARG A 833 9.71 19.53 20.06
CA ARG A 833 10.58 19.07 21.15
C ARG A 833 9.90 19.10 22.54
N ARG A 834 8.91 19.96 22.73
CA ARG A 834 8.19 20.09 24.00
C ARG A 834 7.18 18.96 24.23
N THR A 835 6.55 18.47 23.16
CA THR A 835 5.60 17.35 23.21
C THR A 835 6.31 16.00 23.12
N SER A 836 7.52 15.96 22.56
CA SER A 836 8.29 14.72 22.39
C SER A 836 8.80 14.11 23.70
N GLN A 837 8.99 14.87 24.79
CA GLN A 837 9.63 14.34 26.00
C GLN A 837 8.83 13.20 26.65
N GLU A 838 7.52 13.38 26.84
CA GLU A 838 6.62 12.36 27.41
C GLU A 838 6.40 11.20 26.43
N VAL A 839 6.34 11.50 25.14
CA VAL A 839 6.20 10.51 24.06
C VAL A 839 7.43 9.61 23.96
N ASN A 840 8.63 10.20 24.09
CA ASN A 840 9.91 9.48 24.05
C ASN A 840 10.06 8.51 25.22
N GLN A 841 9.58 8.89 26.41
CA GLN A 841 9.56 8.00 27.57
C GLN A 841 8.67 6.78 27.31
N LEU A 842 7.46 6.98 26.79
CA LEU A 842 6.56 5.87 26.47
C LEU A 842 7.14 4.98 25.36
N LEU A 843 7.76 5.53 24.31
CA LEU A 843 8.41 4.74 23.26
C LEU A 843 9.52 3.84 23.83
N LEU A 844 10.32 4.36 24.78
CA LEU A 844 11.35 3.57 25.47
C LEU A 844 10.73 2.42 26.29
N GLU A 845 9.63 2.69 27.01
CA GLU A 845 8.90 1.68 27.79
C GLU A 845 8.33 0.57 26.88
N LEU A 846 7.88 0.94 25.69
CA LEU A 846 7.33 0.02 24.68
C LEU A 846 8.39 -0.76 23.90
N GLY A 847 9.68 -0.63 24.26
CA GLY A 847 10.77 -1.32 23.57
C GLY A 847 11.20 -0.69 22.24
N ASN A 848 10.62 0.45 21.86
CA ASN A 848 11.11 1.27 20.76
C ASN A 848 12.28 2.15 21.25
N TYR A 849 13.43 1.50 21.46
CA TYR A 849 14.67 2.17 21.88
C TYR A 849 15.10 3.24 20.87
N GLY A 850 14.76 3.05 19.60
CA GLY A 850 14.91 3.99 18.47
C GLY A 850 14.23 5.33 18.67
N GLN A 851 13.19 5.39 19.53
CA GLN A 851 12.24 6.49 19.62
C GLN A 851 11.79 6.97 18.22
N THR A 852 11.65 6.02 17.29
CA THR A 852 11.33 6.29 15.88
C THR A 852 9.83 6.29 15.68
N VAL A 853 9.38 7.18 14.80
CA VAL A 853 8.01 7.22 14.27
C VAL A 853 8.04 6.90 12.77
N PRO A 854 7.00 6.27 12.20
CA PRO A 854 5.73 5.90 12.81
C PRO A 854 5.81 4.68 13.72
N PHE A 855 5.02 4.68 14.79
CA PHE A 855 4.84 3.54 15.69
C PHE A 855 3.41 3.54 16.22
N LEU A 856 2.81 2.36 16.39
CA LEU A 856 1.42 2.21 16.81
C LEU A 856 1.36 1.24 17.99
N ALA A 857 0.67 1.64 19.05
CA ALA A 857 0.43 0.80 20.21
C ALA A 857 -1.06 0.72 20.51
N ILE A 858 -1.58 -0.49 20.62
CA ILE A 858 -2.98 -0.75 20.99
C ILE A 858 -3.00 -1.42 22.35
N TYR A 859 -3.56 -0.76 23.35
CA TYR A 859 -3.76 -1.30 24.69
C TYR A 859 -5.14 -1.96 24.77
N PRO A 860 -5.23 -3.29 24.92
CA PRO A 860 -6.49 -3.99 25.11
C PRO A 860 -7.17 -3.59 26.43
N ALA A 861 -8.50 -3.71 26.50
CA ALA A 861 -9.25 -3.50 27.73
C ALA A 861 -8.98 -4.57 28.81
N ASP A 862 -8.69 -5.81 28.37
CA ASP A 862 -8.55 -6.99 29.24
C ASP A 862 -7.11 -7.46 29.46
N SER A 863 -6.13 -6.76 28.89
CA SER A 863 -4.71 -7.11 29.00
C SER A 863 -3.84 -5.89 29.27
N ASP A 864 -2.81 -6.07 30.08
CA ASP A 864 -1.79 -5.05 30.31
C ASP A 864 -0.71 -4.99 29.22
N GLU A 865 -0.65 -6.00 28.35
CA GLU A 865 0.31 -6.06 27.25
C GLU A 865 -0.22 -5.35 25.99
N PRO A 866 0.47 -4.31 25.49
CA PRO A 866 0.07 -3.62 24.28
C PRO A 866 0.44 -4.40 23.02
N ILE A 867 -0.41 -4.34 22.01
CA ILE A 867 -0.13 -4.83 20.65
C ILE A 867 0.63 -3.72 19.91
N LEU A 868 1.84 -4.02 19.46
CA LEU A 868 2.77 -3.06 18.86
C LEU A 868 2.89 -3.29 17.36
N LEU A 869 2.84 -2.20 16.58
CA LEU A 869 3.08 -2.18 15.14
C LEU A 869 4.12 -1.10 14.84
N ASP A 870 5.18 -1.46 14.10
CA ASP A 870 6.30 -0.56 13.78
C ASP A 870 6.38 -0.31 12.26
N GLY A 871 6.76 0.91 11.89
CA GLY A 871 6.99 1.30 10.49
C GLY A 871 5.72 1.46 9.66
N LEU A 872 5.81 1.08 8.39
CA LEU A 872 4.70 1.18 7.45
C LEU A 872 3.67 0.08 7.73
N VAL A 873 2.43 0.47 8.03
CA VAL A 873 1.35 -0.48 8.36
C VAL A 873 0.27 -0.48 7.29
N THR A 874 -0.36 -1.64 7.11
CA THR A 874 -1.53 -1.79 6.22
C THR A 874 -2.82 -1.72 7.02
N ARG A 875 -3.93 -1.40 6.33
CA ARG A 875 -5.28 -1.38 6.92
C ARG A 875 -5.60 -2.69 7.64
N ASP A 876 -5.33 -3.82 7.00
CA ASP A 876 -5.72 -5.13 7.53
C ASP A 876 -4.90 -5.49 8.79
N GLN A 877 -3.61 -5.11 8.85
CA GLN A 877 -2.81 -5.25 10.07
C GLN A 877 -3.37 -4.44 11.25
N VAL A 878 -3.84 -3.22 11.00
CA VAL A 878 -4.45 -2.39 12.05
C VAL A 878 -5.78 -2.98 12.50
N ILE A 879 -6.63 -3.43 11.57
CA ILE A 879 -7.92 -4.05 11.88
C ILE A 879 -7.72 -5.34 12.69
N SER A 880 -6.83 -6.25 12.25
CA SER A 880 -6.53 -7.48 12.99
C SER A 880 -5.89 -7.21 14.36
N ALA A 881 -5.18 -6.10 14.53
CA ALA A 881 -4.67 -5.68 15.83
C ALA A 881 -5.80 -5.15 16.75
N LEU A 882 -6.75 -4.38 16.20
CA LEU A 882 -7.95 -3.92 16.93
C LEU A 882 -8.89 -5.09 17.29
N GLU A 883 -9.01 -6.10 16.43
CA GLU A 883 -9.75 -7.33 16.69
C GLU A 883 -9.17 -8.10 17.87
N ARG A 884 -7.86 -8.31 17.87
CA ARG A 884 -7.16 -8.97 18.99
C ARG A 884 -7.23 -8.18 20.29
N ALA A 885 -7.31 -6.85 20.22
CA ALA A 885 -7.43 -6.00 21.41
C ALA A 885 -8.83 -6.05 22.04
N GLY A 886 -9.86 -6.41 21.27
CA GLY A 886 -11.24 -6.47 21.74
C GLY A 886 -11.88 -5.09 22.00
N PRO A 887 -13.20 -5.08 22.28
CA PRO A 887 -13.94 -3.85 22.60
C PRO A 887 -13.61 -3.29 24.00
N SER A 888 -13.87 -2.00 24.19
CA SER A 888 -13.84 -1.36 25.52
C SER A 888 -14.90 -1.97 26.44
N ARG A 889 -14.59 -2.12 27.74
CA ARG A 889 -15.56 -2.56 28.76
C ARG A 889 -16.73 -1.56 28.83
N GLY A 890 -17.95 -2.10 28.82
CA GLY A 890 -19.20 -1.32 28.78
C GLY A 890 -19.81 -1.16 27.38
N VAL A 891 -19.11 -1.48 26.30
CA VAL A 891 -19.71 -1.61 24.95
C VAL A 891 -20.17 -3.05 24.68
N ALA A 892 -19.49 -4.03 25.26
CA ALA A 892 -19.90 -5.44 25.20
C ALA A 892 -21.19 -5.73 25.99
N ASP A 893 -21.48 -4.97 27.05
CA ASP A 893 -22.61 -5.19 27.98
C ASP A 893 -23.97 -4.76 27.39
N ASP A 894 -23.97 -3.83 26.41
CA ASP A 894 -25.18 -3.42 25.68
C ASP A 894 -25.53 -4.35 24.51
N SER A 895 -24.68 -5.35 24.22
CA SER A 895 -24.94 -6.37 23.17
C SER A 895 -25.57 -7.67 23.71
N GLU A 896 -25.72 -7.79 25.03
CA GLU A 896 -26.43 -8.90 25.70
C GLU A 896 -27.75 -8.45 26.39
N ALA A 897 -28.22 -7.21 26.17
CA ALA A 897 -29.41 -6.63 26.80
C ALA A 897 -30.64 -6.52 25.88
#